data_AF-A0AAF5CZI2-F1
#
_entry.id   AF-A0AAF5CZI2-F1
#
_cell.length_a   1.000
_cell.length_b   1.000
_cell.length_c   1.000
_cell.angle_alpha   90.00
_cell.angle_beta   90.00
_cell.angle_gamma   90.00
#
_symmetry.space_group_name_H-M   'P 1'
#
loop_
_entity.id
_entity.type
_entity.pdbx_description
1 polymer ?
#
loop_
_entity_poly.entity_id
_entity_poly.type
_entity_poly.pdbx_seq_one_letter_code
_entity_poly.pdbx_strand_id
1 'polypeptide(L)'
;RNILPVHITLIGLHISKQKIGVTIFTNTSNADWLANCSLNFGILGHVDSGKTTFAKALSEIGSTAAFDKHAKNPNIRANTIDLGFSSLIVSDRRVCLLDCPGHASLIKAVFAAASIFDGAIILINAAKGIEVQTAEHLLIASVLCPEHIIVVVNKIDLVEEEKWKNTIKKLPLLLKKLGISEKTQIIGMSLKDIDNVCMIPVIESLKKIIYDPIRDTESSFLMYADHCFPIKGKGSIITGTIISGVIEVGDEITIPEINENKKIKGIQSWKVPIKKGSSGERVALLVSSLDTTSLSRFIVCKKNVVKKVSKILVNVKKIDQFKSNIKSRGKIHLCVGFEIVMVECLFLKYDGTDYEVQDKLETSTTHAILTLDNSIFIGDKLFYMTAKLDIQDTHSCRFAFYGNIEKILNTDNDILLYKLKQKEGAIDRVENDNYIICKDMFKKETKIETFLNMSVILSNGIEGKIESTFDDKITNIKKEKIYLYMKKYLHNQSLKSYIPLRLEQHVNGIISCFILLNVLKNPLRLACASELGRTSQVIPTYVEIPERNIFTTHLCLKKSVKSKKSKEANIIKDILSKHQENDEDEAVEFDDGLPKDYKEQSLHLGSRRIDTLINRSIKMSNVEIEKLILRGKVKLNDEILTKKSHNVDKGDVIDVFLETYHENDKLAKISRICVKNYKLEENGYHLEVKLWRSMLVENWKTY
;
A
#
# COMPACT_ATOMS: atom_id res chain seq x y z
N ARG A 1 11.01 -15.78 27.63
CA ARG A 1 10.86 -17.15 27.08
C ARG A 1 10.10 -17.22 25.75
N ASN A 2 9.70 -16.09 25.13
CA ASN A 2 9.28 -15.99 23.72
C ASN A 2 9.79 -14.67 23.08
N ILE A 3 11.03 -14.29 23.37
CA ILE A 3 11.67 -13.12 22.74
C ILE A 3 12.95 -13.67 22.10
N LEU A 4 13.15 -13.31 20.83
CA LEU A 4 14.21 -13.71 19.90
C LEU A 4 15.59 -13.97 20.55
N PRO A 5 16.47 -14.77 19.92
CA PRO A 5 17.80 -15.02 20.43
C PRO A 5 18.66 -13.76 20.26
N VAL A 6 18.56 -12.84 21.21
CA VAL A 6 19.51 -11.73 21.33
C VAL A 6 20.72 -12.30 22.06
N HIS A 7 21.82 -12.50 21.32
CA HIS A 7 23.11 -12.81 21.92
C HIS A 7 23.54 -11.62 22.79
N ILE A 8 23.42 -11.78 24.11
CA ILE A 8 23.92 -10.84 25.12
C ILE A 8 25.42 -11.10 25.24
N THR A 9 26.24 -10.13 24.85
CA THR A 9 27.70 -10.33 24.76
C THR A 9 28.43 -9.85 26.02
N LEU A 10 27.91 -8.86 26.73
CA LEU A 10 28.49 -8.43 28.01
C LEU A 10 27.45 -7.77 28.92
N ILE A 11 27.45 -8.16 30.20
CA ILE A 11 26.69 -7.50 31.26
C ILE A 11 27.71 -6.76 32.14
N GLY A 12 27.73 -5.43 32.06
CA GLY A 12 28.52 -4.57 32.93
C GLY A 12 27.73 -4.23 34.19
N LEU A 13 28.25 -4.58 35.36
CA LEU A 13 27.67 -4.29 36.67
C LEU A 13 28.46 -3.15 37.32
N HIS A 14 27.84 -1.97 37.46
CA HIS A 14 28.47 -0.83 38.13
C HIS A 14 27.80 -0.59 39.49
N ILE A 15 28.59 -0.68 40.55
CA ILE A 15 28.17 -0.37 41.91
C ILE A 15 28.75 1.00 42.29
N SER A 16 27.88 1.97 42.56
CA SER A 16 28.26 3.25 43.15
C SER A 16 27.34 3.54 44.33
N LYS A 17 27.95 3.58 45.52
CA LYS A 17 27.54 3.90 46.92
C LYS A 17 26.07 3.77 47.39
N GLN A 18 25.08 3.51 46.55
CA GLN A 18 23.70 3.15 46.89
C GLN A 18 22.84 2.67 45.68
N LYS A 19 23.39 2.49 44.47
CA LYS A 19 22.67 1.91 43.33
C LYS A 19 23.53 0.92 42.55
N ILE A 20 22.91 -0.19 42.15
CA ILE A 20 23.45 -1.19 41.23
C ILE A 20 22.89 -0.86 39.83
N GLY A 21 23.77 -0.45 38.91
CA GLY A 21 23.44 -0.28 37.50
C GLY A 21 23.88 -1.50 36.71
N VAL A 22 22.98 -2.08 35.92
CA VAL A 22 23.28 -3.17 34.97
C VAL A 22 23.21 -2.60 33.56
N THR A 23 24.33 -2.62 32.84
CA THR A 23 24.41 -2.22 31.43
C THR A 23 24.57 -3.47 30.58
N ILE A 24 23.60 -3.73 29.71
CA ILE A 24 23.61 -4.87 28.79
C ILE A 24 24.12 -4.38 27.42
N PHE A 25 25.24 -4.93 26.96
CA PHE A 25 25.74 -4.70 25.62
C PHE A 25 25.24 -5.83 24.70
N THR A 26 24.34 -5.48 23.77
CA THR A 26 23.87 -6.38 22.71
C THR A 26 24.65 -6.10 21.44
N ASN A 27 25.25 -7.13 20.84
CA ASN A 27 25.97 -7.02 19.58
C ASN A 27 24.96 -7.01 18.43
N THR A 28 24.71 -5.84 17.84
CA THR A 28 23.65 -5.60 16.85
C THR A 28 24.10 -5.80 15.41
N SER A 29 24.97 -6.77 15.10
CA SER A 29 25.27 -7.07 13.69
C SER A 29 24.05 -7.61 12.92
N ASN A 30 23.04 -8.15 13.63
CA ASN A 30 21.77 -8.58 13.06
C ASN A 30 20.62 -7.57 13.24
N ALA A 31 20.81 -6.41 13.88
CA ALA A 31 19.73 -5.42 14.00
C ALA A 31 19.70 -4.44 12.81
N ASP A 32 20.86 -4.16 12.22
CA ASP A 32 20.99 -3.20 11.12
C ASP A 32 20.29 -3.65 9.83
N TRP A 33 20.08 -4.96 9.64
CA TRP A 33 19.41 -5.47 8.44
C TRP A 33 17.88 -5.34 8.51
N LEU A 34 17.26 -5.58 9.69
CA LEU A 34 15.82 -5.37 9.89
C LEU A 34 15.45 -3.88 9.95
N ALA A 35 16.40 -3.04 10.39
CA ALA A 35 16.26 -1.59 10.37
C ALA A 35 16.19 -1.01 8.93
N ASN A 36 16.70 -1.72 7.93
CA ASN A 36 16.80 -1.22 6.55
C ASN A 36 15.61 -1.56 5.63
N CYS A 37 14.61 -2.32 6.10
CA CYS A 37 13.40 -2.56 5.30
C CYS A 37 12.61 -1.26 5.08
N SER A 38 12.34 -0.91 3.82
CA SER A 38 11.54 0.27 3.51
C SER A 38 10.09 0.14 3.99
N LEU A 39 9.49 1.27 4.35
CA LEU A 39 8.05 1.44 4.47
C LEU A 39 7.51 2.07 3.18
N ASN A 40 6.47 1.48 2.62
CA ASN A 40 5.89 1.88 1.35
C ASN A 40 4.61 2.70 1.58
N PHE A 41 4.67 3.99 1.31
CA PHE A 41 3.58 4.94 1.50
C PHE A 41 2.95 5.35 0.16
N GLY A 42 1.67 5.03 -0.01
CA GLY A 42 0.89 5.47 -1.16
C GLY A 42 0.55 6.96 -1.09
N ILE A 43 0.90 7.75 -2.10
CA ILE A 43 0.43 9.12 -2.26
C ILE A 43 -0.84 9.10 -3.10
N LEU A 44 -1.96 9.40 -2.46
CA LEU A 44 -3.30 9.27 -3.02
C LEU A 44 -4.04 10.62 -3.04
N GLY A 45 -5.08 10.72 -3.86
CA GLY A 45 -5.94 11.91 -3.95
C GLY A 45 -6.46 12.19 -5.36
N HIS A 46 -7.42 13.10 -5.48
CA HIS A 46 -8.02 13.48 -6.76
C HIS A 46 -6.99 14.03 -7.76
N VAL A 47 -7.36 14.09 -9.05
CA VAL A 47 -6.60 14.83 -10.07
C VAL A 47 -6.37 16.28 -9.60
N ASP A 48 -5.17 16.81 -9.86
CA ASP A 48 -4.76 18.16 -9.46
C ASP A 48 -4.81 18.47 -7.95
N SER A 49 -4.84 17.46 -7.07
CA SER A 49 -4.64 17.67 -5.62
C SER A 49 -3.19 18.01 -5.26
N GLY A 50 -2.24 17.80 -6.18
CA GLY A 50 -0.81 18.10 -6.00
C GLY A 50 0.08 16.91 -5.65
N LYS A 51 -0.37 15.66 -5.84
CA LYS A 51 0.37 14.42 -5.49
C LYS A 51 1.82 14.40 -5.99
N THR A 52 2.05 14.57 -7.29
CA THR A 52 3.40 14.55 -7.86
C THR A 52 4.27 15.71 -7.37
N THR A 53 3.68 16.88 -7.16
CA THR A 53 4.40 18.04 -6.59
C THR A 53 4.79 17.76 -5.14
N PHE A 54 3.88 17.18 -4.36
CA PHE A 54 4.12 16.76 -2.98
C PHE A 54 5.20 15.68 -2.89
N ALA A 55 5.13 14.65 -3.74
CA ALA A 55 6.14 13.61 -3.81
C ALA A 55 7.52 14.21 -4.07
N LYS A 56 7.63 15.11 -5.06
CA LYS A 56 8.88 15.81 -5.38
C LYS A 56 9.38 16.69 -4.24
N ALA A 57 8.51 17.40 -3.55
CA ALA A 57 8.87 18.25 -2.42
C ALA A 57 9.35 17.46 -1.20
N LEU A 58 8.80 16.25 -1.00
CA LEU A 58 9.13 15.41 0.15
C LEU A 58 10.37 14.52 -0.08
N SER A 59 10.68 14.20 -1.33
CA SER A 59 11.68 13.17 -1.65
C SER A 59 13.10 13.71 -1.64
N GLU A 60 14.02 12.94 -1.07
CA GLU A 60 15.47 13.14 -1.23
C GLU A 60 15.98 12.51 -2.53
N ILE A 61 15.38 11.38 -2.93
CA ILE A 61 15.70 10.65 -4.16
C ILE A 61 14.50 10.71 -5.11
N GLY A 62 14.72 11.29 -6.30
CA GLY A 62 13.69 11.56 -7.31
C GLY A 62 13.02 10.33 -7.94
N SER A 63 11.86 10.56 -8.57
CA SER A 63 10.91 9.54 -9.04
C SER A 63 11.37 8.69 -10.25
N THR A 64 11.14 7.37 -10.22
CA THR A 64 11.42 6.41 -11.32
C THR A 64 10.58 6.59 -12.58
N ALA A 65 9.40 7.22 -12.54
CA ALA A 65 8.40 7.10 -13.62
C ALA A 65 8.72 7.84 -14.96
N ALA A 66 9.99 8.15 -15.26
CA ALA A 66 10.36 8.71 -16.57
C ALA A 66 10.64 7.65 -17.66
N PHE A 67 10.31 6.37 -17.47
CA PHE A 67 10.61 5.32 -18.44
C PHE A 67 9.59 5.11 -19.56
N ASP A 68 8.43 5.78 -19.53
CA ASP A 68 7.34 5.39 -20.42
C ASP A 68 7.18 6.25 -21.68
N LYS A 69 7.37 5.62 -22.85
CA LYS A 69 7.06 6.14 -24.20
C LYS A 69 5.56 6.45 -24.39
N HIS A 70 4.72 6.14 -23.40
CA HIS A 70 3.28 6.40 -23.41
C HIS A 70 2.89 7.86 -23.16
N ALA A 71 3.82 8.71 -22.69
CA ALA A 71 3.64 10.16 -22.73
C ALA A 71 3.90 10.70 -24.16
N LYS A 72 3.10 10.26 -25.15
CA LYS A 72 3.12 10.84 -26.51
C LYS A 72 2.57 12.27 -26.53
N ASN A 73 1.86 12.68 -25.49
CA ASN A 73 1.43 14.07 -25.33
C ASN A 73 2.47 14.86 -24.52
N PRO A 74 3.12 15.87 -25.10
CA PRO A 74 4.13 16.69 -24.41
C PRO A 74 3.58 17.42 -23.18
N ASN A 75 2.25 17.49 -23.00
CA ASN A 75 1.58 18.17 -21.90
C ASN A 75 1.28 17.27 -20.67
N ILE A 76 1.53 15.95 -20.71
CA ILE A 76 1.19 15.04 -19.60
C ILE A 76 2.48 14.36 -19.09
N ARG A 77 2.80 14.56 -17.80
CA ARG A 77 3.97 13.92 -17.16
C ARG A 77 3.73 12.41 -17.05
N ALA A 78 4.72 11.58 -17.44
CA ALA A 78 4.63 10.11 -17.41
C ALA A 78 4.20 9.54 -16.04
N ASN A 79 4.65 10.13 -14.93
CA ASN A 79 4.24 9.81 -13.55
C ASN A 79 2.74 9.99 -13.26
N THR A 80 1.99 10.66 -14.15
CA THR A 80 0.54 10.83 -14.00
C THR A 80 -0.23 9.61 -14.54
N ILE A 81 0.45 8.79 -15.36
CA ILE A 81 -0.12 7.64 -16.07
C ILE A 81 0.31 6.34 -15.39
N ASP A 82 1.53 6.29 -14.86
CA ASP A 82 2.09 5.12 -14.18
C ASP A 82 2.65 5.46 -12.78
N LEU A 83 2.96 4.44 -11.98
CA LEU A 83 3.41 4.57 -10.60
C LEU A 83 4.78 5.24 -10.51
N GLY A 84 4.85 6.39 -9.84
CA GLY A 84 6.11 7.05 -9.54
C GLY A 84 6.68 6.60 -8.20
N PHE A 85 7.91 6.09 -8.17
CA PHE A 85 8.56 5.68 -6.91
C PHE A 85 9.64 6.66 -6.52
N SER A 86 9.54 7.24 -5.34
CA SER A 86 10.55 8.12 -4.75
C SER A 86 10.88 7.65 -3.33
N SER A 87 11.92 8.21 -2.70
CA SER A 87 12.22 7.88 -1.30
C SER A 87 12.84 9.04 -0.53
N LEU A 88 12.72 8.92 0.79
CA LEU A 88 13.36 9.76 1.79
C LEU A 88 13.72 8.90 3.01
N ILE A 89 14.61 9.42 3.86
CA ILE A 89 14.92 8.81 5.16
C ILE A 89 14.23 9.62 6.26
N VAL A 90 13.48 8.94 7.13
CA VAL A 90 12.82 9.55 8.29
C VAL A 90 13.11 8.71 9.52
N SER A 91 13.76 9.31 10.52
CA SER A 91 14.17 8.63 11.76
C SER A 91 14.91 7.31 11.48
N ASP A 92 15.95 7.39 10.64
CA ASP A 92 16.80 6.27 10.19
C ASP A 92 16.08 5.15 9.42
N ARG A 93 14.79 5.34 9.10
CA ARG A 93 13.99 4.39 8.33
C ARG A 93 13.73 4.93 6.94
N ARG A 94 13.95 4.09 5.93
CA ARG A 94 13.65 4.44 4.54
C ARG A 94 12.14 4.41 4.30
N VAL A 95 11.61 5.51 3.80
CA VAL A 95 10.22 5.62 3.36
C VAL A 95 10.20 5.70 1.84
N CYS A 96 9.61 4.72 1.18
CA CYS A 96 9.28 4.76 -0.23
C CYS A 96 7.94 5.45 -0.41
N LEU A 97 7.89 6.42 -1.33
CA LEU A 97 6.70 7.13 -1.72
C LEU A 97 6.23 6.62 -3.08
N LEU A 98 4.98 6.18 -3.15
CA LEU A 98 4.34 5.68 -4.36
C LEU A 98 3.32 6.71 -4.87
N ASP A 99 3.74 7.54 -5.82
CA ASP A 99 2.87 8.50 -6.49
C ASP A 99 1.87 7.76 -7.38
N CYS A 100 0.63 7.67 -6.89
CA CYS A 100 -0.43 6.96 -7.59
C CYS A 100 -1.19 7.91 -8.52
N PRO A 101 -1.63 7.43 -9.69
CA PRO A 101 -2.37 8.25 -10.62
C PRO A 101 -3.71 8.69 -10.03
N GLY A 102 -4.12 9.93 -10.34
CA GLY A 102 -5.40 10.46 -9.86
C GLY A 102 -6.59 10.07 -10.72
N HIS A 103 -6.41 9.86 -12.02
CA HIS A 103 -7.55 9.79 -12.95
C HIS A 103 -8.42 8.53 -12.72
N ALA A 104 -9.76 8.67 -12.83
CA ALA A 104 -10.70 7.59 -12.51
C ALA A 104 -10.53 6.32 -13.38
N SER A 105 -10.00 6.48 -14.60
CA SER A 105 -9.66 5.35 -15.49
C SER A 105 -8.42 4.57 -15.05
N LEU A 106 -7.60 5.15 -14.17
CA LEU A 106 -6.33 4.58 -13.70
C LEU A 106 -6.46 3.94 -12.31
N ILE A 107 -7.69 3.72 -11.83
CA ILE A 107 -7.94 3.01 -10.54
C ILE A 107 -7.30 1.62 -10.52
N LYS A 108 -7.14 1.01 -11.69
CA LYS A 108 -6.43 -0.26 -11.87
C LYS A 108 -4.98 -0.21 -11.38
N ALA A 109 -4.26 0.86 -11.73
CA ALA A 109 -2.88 1.08 -11.28
C ALA A 109 -2.82 1.40 -9.78
N VAL A 110 -3.83 2.11 -9.24
CA VAL A 110 -3.93 2.36 -7.80
C VAL A 110 -4.07 1.05 -7.03
N PHE A 111 -4.91 0.11 -7.48
CA PHE A 111 -5.04 -1.19 -6.84
C PHE A 111 -3.76 -2.02 -6.84
N ALA A 112 -3.09 -2.03 -7.99
CA ALA A 112 -1.80 -2.67 -8.13
C ALA A 112 -0.82 -2.15 -7.07
N ALA A 113 -0.70 -0.83 -6.92
CA ALA A 113 0.14 -0.22 -5.89
C ALA A 113 -0.38 -0.42 -4.46
N ALA A 114 -1.70 -0.48 -4.27
CA ALA A 114 -2.28 -0.59 -2.95
C ALA A 114 -1.89 -1.93 -2.27
N SER A 115 -1.60 -2.97 -3.07
CA SER A 115 -1.11 -4.26 -2.57
C SER A 115 0.24 -4.19 -1.85
N ILE A 116 0.99 -3.08 -2.01
CA ILE A 116 2.31 -2.88 -1.40
C ILE A 116 2.33 -1.79 -0.33
N PHE A 117 1.19 -1.20 0.03
CA PHE A 117 1.15 -0.11 1.02
C PHE A 117 1.30 -0.59 2.46
N ASP A 118 2.22 0.02 3.18
CA ASP A 118 2.31 -0.02 4.64
C ASP A 118 1.56 1.16 5.31
N GLY A 119 1.30 2.21 4.52
CA GLY A 119 0.61 3.43 4.93
C GLY A 119 0.20 4.26 3.72
N ALA A 120 -0.54 5.34 3.97
CA ALA A 120 -1.01 6.22 2.90
C ALA A 120 -0.98 7.70 3.29
N ILE A 121 -0.66 8.55 2.32
CA ILE A 121 -0.76 10.01 2.41
C ILE A 121 -1.83 10.45 1.43
N ILE A 122 -2.91 11.04 1.94
CA ILE A 122 -4.08 11.39 1.14
C ILE A 122 -4.15 12.90 0.99
N LEU A 123 -3.97 13.39 -0.24
CA LEU A 123 -4.05 14.79 -0.57
C LEU A 123 -5.47 15.20 -0.94
N ILE A 124 -5.96 16.24 -0.26
CA ILE A 124 -7.26 16.87 -0.46
C ILE A 124 -7.03 18.32 -0.90
N ASN A 125 -7.72 18.76 -1.95
CA ASN A 125 -7.70 20.17 -2.35
C ASN A 125 -8.58 20.97 -1.39
N ALA A 126 -8.02 21.97 -0.70
CA ALA A 126 -8.72 22.81 0.26
C ALA A 126 -9.97 23.48 -0.32
N ALA A 127 -9.93 23.89 -1.59
CA ALA A 127 -11.01 24.63 -2.24
C ALA A 127 -12.21 23.75 -2.56
N LYS A 128 -11.94 22.49 -2.95
CA LYS A 128 -12.94 21.54 -3.43
C LYS A 128 -13.40 20.54 -2.36
N GLY A 129 -12.57 20.27 -1.35
CA GLY A 129 -12.84 19.26 -0.33
C GLY A 129 -12.70 17.82 -0.85
N ILE A 130 -13.52 16.92 -0.33
CA ILE A 130 -13.49 15.49 -0.70
C ILE A 130 -14.24 15.30 -2.02
N GLU A 131 -13.49 15.12 -3.09
CA GLU A 131 -13.99 14.66 -4.39
C GLU A 131 -14.11 13.12 -4.41
N VAL A 132 -14.79 12.58 -5.43
CA VAL A 132 -15.10 11.15 -5.60
C VAL A 132 -13.86 10.26 -5.47
N GLN A 133 -12.79 10.59 -6.22
CA GLN A 133 -11.55 9.80 -6.20
C GLN A 133 -10.87 9.86 -4.82
N THR A 134 -10.96 11.00 -4.14
CA THR A 134 -10.43 11.13 -2.77
C THR A 134 -11.21 10.25 -1.80
N ALA A 135 -12.54 10.16 -1.93
CA ALA A 135 -13.37 9.26 -1.13
C ALA A 135 -13.04 7.78 -1.40
N GLU A 136 -12.82 7.43 -2.67
CA GLU A 136 -12.39 6.09 -3.08
C GLU A 136 -11.01 5.73 -2.52
N HIS A 137 -10.04 6.63 -2.60
CA HIS A 137 -8.71 6.44 -2.02
C HIS A 137 -8.75 6.33 -0.50
N LEU A 138 -9.59 7.14 0.18
CA LEU A 138 -9.82 7.02 1.61
C LEU A 138 -10.38 5.64 1.98
N LEU A 139 -11.31 5.12 1.19
CA LEU A 139 -11.86 3.79 1.42
C LEU A 139 -10.80 2.70 1.21
N ILE A 140 -10.01 2.76 0.12
CA ILE A 140 -8.91 1.82 -0.12
C ILE A 140 -7.91 1.85 1.04
N ALA A 141 -7.47 3.03 1.47
CA ALA A 141 -6.54 3.18 2.58
C ALA A 141 -7.15 2.71 3.91
N SER A 142 -8.44 2.96 4.16
CA SER A 142 -9.12 2.49 5.38
C SER A 142 -9.17 0.97 5.49
N VAL A 143 -9.19 0.28 4.36
CA VAL A 143 -9.23 -1.18 4.32
C VAL A 143 -7.82 -1.77 4.48
N LEU A 144 -6.81 -1.13 3.91
CA LEU A 144 -5.45 -1.68 3.83
C LEU A 144 -4.57 -1.27 5.01
N CYS A 145 -4.60 0.00 5.40
CA CYS A 145 -3.70 0.57 6.41
C CYS A 145 -4.41 1.61 7.30
N PRO A 146 -5.52 1.26 7.98
CA PRO A 146 -6.37 2.21 8.73
C PRO A 146 -5.64 3.00 9.84
N GLU A 147 -4.54 2.47 10.38
CA GLU A 147 -3.75 3.09 11.45
C GLU A 147 -2.63 4.02 10.95
N HIS A 148 -2.23 3.92 9.68
CA HIS A 148 -1.03 4.57 9.13
C HIS A 148 -1.38 5.53 8.00
N ILE A 149 -2.35 6.43 8.25
CA ILE A 149 -2.81 7.43 7.29
C ILE A 149 -2.44 8.84 7.75
N ILE A 150 -1.96 9.66 6.82
CA ILE A 150 -1.84 11.12 6.97
C ILE A 150 -2.75 11.78 5.94
N VAL A 151 -3.53 12.77 6.37
CA VAL A 151 -4.35 13.57 5.47
C VAL A 151 -3.72 14.94 5.29
N VAL A 152 -3.46 15.32 4.05
CA VAL A 152 -2.86 16.61 3.68
C VAL A 152 -3.89 17.44 2.93
N VAL A 153 -4.34 18.54 3.52
CA VAL A 153 -5.21 19.53 2.89
C VAL A 153 -4.31 20.56 2.20
N ASN A 154 -4.09 20.37 0.91
CA ASN A 154 -3.22 21.21 0.07
C ASN A 154 -3.98 22.40 -0.53
N LYS A 155 -3.25 23.41 -1.01
CA LYS A 155 -3.76 24.64 -1.66
C LYS A 155 -4.54 25.55 -0.71
N ILE A 156 -4.13 25.60 0.56
CA ILE A 156 -4.75 26.53 1.54
C ILE A 156 -4.55 28.00 1.17
N ASP A 157 -3.56 28.32 0.33
CA ASP A 157 -3.30 29.66 -0.20
C ASP A 157 -4.41 30.17 -1.14
N LEU A 158 -5.20 29.27 -1.72
CA LEU A 158 -6.29 29.62 -2.63
C LEU A 158 -7.65 29.79 -1.93
N VAL A 159 -7.69 29.65 -0.60
CA VAL A 159 -8.94 29.56 0.16
C VAL A 159 -8.85 30.40 1.41
N GLU A 160 -9.93 31.13 1.73
CA GLU A 160 -10.06 31.84 3.00
C GLU A 160 -9.86 30.93 4.21
N GLU A 161 -9.23 31.47 5.25
CA GLU A 161 -8.74 30.70 6.38
C GLU A 161 -9.85 29.92 7.11
N GLU A 162 -11.02 30.54 7.26
CA GLU A 162 -12.17 29.91 7.91
C GLU A 162 -12.68 28.68 7.15
N LYS A 163 -12.68 28.73 5.81
CA LYS A 163 -13.27 27.67 4.98
C LYS A 163 -12.43 26.40 5.03
N TRP A 164 -11.10 26.48 4.89
CA TRP A 164 -10.25 25.28 4.95
C TRP A 164 -10.14 24.73 6.38
N LYS A 165 -10.13 25.58 7.41
CA LYS A 165 -10.23 25.15 8.82
C LYS A 165 -11.53 24.39 9.09
N ASN A 166 -12.65 24.84 8.53
CA ASN A 166 -13.92 24.13 8.62
C ASN A 166 -13.89 22.77 7.92
N THR A 167 -13.22 22.64 6.77
CA THR A 167 -12.97 21.35 6.12
C THR A 167 -12.19 20.42 7.04
N ILE A 168 -11.09 20.89 7.64
CA ILE A 168 -10.29 20.10 8.59
C ILE A 168 -11.13 19.67 9.80
N LYS A 169 -11.96 20.53 10.36
CA LYS A 169 -12.84 20.18 11.50
C LYS A 169 -13.83 19.04 11.17
N LYS A 170 -14.28 18.93 9.92
CA LYS A 170 -15.25 17.91 9.50
C LYS A 170 -14.60 16.57 9.18
N LEU A 171 -13.31 16.56 8.82
CA LEU A 171 -12.60 15.36 8.39
C LEU A 171 -12.55 14.24 9.46
N PRO A 172 -12.22 14.49 10.75
CA PRO A 172 -12.16 13.43 11.76
C PRO A 172 -13.45 12.61 11.89
N LEU A 173 -14.61 13.27 11.82
CA LEU A 173 -15.91 12.58 11.86
C LEU A 173 -16.13 11.67 10.65
N LEU A 174 -15.64 12.06 9.49
CA LEU A 174 -15.71 11.26 8.26
C LEU A 174 -14.71 10.10 8.29
N LEU A 175 -13.48 10.36 8.75
CA LEU A 175 -12.45 9.33 8.93
C LEU A 175 -12.92 8.23 9.89
N LYS A 176 -13.51 8.62 11.03
CA LYS A 176 -14.11 7.68 11.98
C LYS A 176 -15.19 6.79 11.37
N LYS A 177 -16.05 7.36 10.51
CA LYS A 177 -17.09 6.59 9.79
C LYS A 177 -16.51 5.58 8.80
N LEU A 178 -15.31 5.81 8.28
CA LEU A 178 -14.60 4.87 7.41
C LEU A 178 -13.76 3.85 8.19
N GLY A 179 -13.71 3.93 9.53
CA GLY A 179 -12.87 3.06 10.35
C GLY A 179 -11.39 3.46 10.35
N ILE A 180 -11.07 4.68 9.94
CA ILE A 180 -9.71 5.23 10.02
C ILE A 180 -9.44 5.73 11.44
N SER A 181 -8.21 5.50 11.92
CA SER A 181 -7.79 5.84 13.28
C SER A 181 -8.04 7.30 13.64
N GLU A 182 -8.54 7.55 14.86
CA GLU A 182 -8.72 8.91 15.38
C GLU A 182 -7.39 9.64 15.57
N LYS A 183 -6.26 8.91 15.58
CA LYS A 183 -4.90 9.44 15.70
C LYS A 183 -4.36 10.04 14.39
N THR A 184 -5.04 9.82 13.26
CA THR A 184 -4.64 10.31 11.94
C THR A 184 -4.38 11.81 11.97
N GLN A 185 -3.17 12.21 11.56
CA GLN A 185 -2.78 13.61 11.49
C GLN A 185 -3.40 14.26 10.25
N ILE A 186 -3.97 15.46 10.43
CA ILE A 186 -4.57 16.26 9.36
C ILE A 186 -3.80 17.58 9.27
N ILE A 187 -3.14 17.80 8.15
CA ILE A 187 -2.20 18.92 7.97
C ILE A 187 -2.71 19.83 6.85
N GLY A 188 -2.95 21.10 7.15
CA GLY A 188 -3.19 22.13 6.13
C GLY A 188 -1.88 22.70 5.63
N MET A 189 -1.66 22.74 4.31
CA MET A 189 -0.45 23.31 3.70
C MET A 189 -0.67 23.89 2.30
N SER A 190 0.31 24.65 1.82
CA SER A 190 0.41 25.10 0.44
C SER A 190 1.73 24.66 -0.16
N LEU A 191 1.66 23.96 -1.29
CA LEU A 191 2.83 23.55 -2.08
C LEU A 191 3.22 24.58 -3.14
N LYS A 192 2.78 25.85 -3.03
CA LYS A 192 3.07 26.91 -4.00
C LYS A 192 4.51 27.42 -3.85
N ASP A 193 4.90 27.74 -2.63
CA ASP A 193 6.26 28.12 -2.27
C ASP A 193 6.91 26.90 -1.59
N ILE A 194 7.46 26.00 -2.41
CA ILE A 194 8.13 24.80 -1.91
C ILE A 194 9.45 25.21 -1.27
N ASP A 195 9.42 25.50 0.02
CA ASP A 195 10.60 25.56 0.86
C ASP A 195 10.65 24.34 1.80
N ASN A 196 11.85 23.97 2.24
CA ASN A 196 12.03 22.85 3.18
C ASN A 196 11.22 23.04 4.47
N VAL A 197 10.84 24.27 4.80
CA VAL A 197 10.06 24.62 5.99
C VAL A 197 8.62 24.13 5.88
N CYS A 198 7.99 24.26 4.70
CA CYS A 198 6.61 23.82 4.47
C CYS A 198 6.42 22.31 4.71
N MET A 199 7.46 21.50 4.47
CA MET A 199 7.39 20.03 4.61
C MET A 199 7.65 19.53 6.04
N ILE A 200 8.15 20.37 6.96
CA ILE A 200 8.47 19.97 8.34
C ILE A 200 7.28 19.30 9.05
N PRO A 201 6.04 19.84 9.02
CA PRO A 201 4.91 19.22 9.72
C PRO A 201 4.56 17.82 9.19
N VAL A 202 4.79 17.58 7.90
CA VAL A 202 4.58 16.28 7.26
C VAL A 202 5.65 15.30 7.71
N ILE A 203 6.92 15.70 7.70
CA ILE A 203 8.02 14.86 8.17
C ILE A 203 7.83 14.50 9.65
N GLU A 204 7.45 15.46 10.49
CA GLU A 204 7.13 15.21 11.90
C GLU A 204 5.93 14.27 12.07
N SER A 205 4.91 14.38 11.22
CA SER A 205 3.77 13.48 11.25
C SER A 205 4.15 12.07 10.79
N LEU A 206 5.01 11.94 9.78
CA LEU A 206 5.59 10.66 9.36
C LEU A 206 6.37 10.02 10.52
N LYS A 207 7.21 10.78 11.23
CA LYS A 207 7.93 10.28 12.42
C LYS A 207 7.01 9.67 13.48
N LYS A 208 5.79 10.19 13.65
CA LYS A 208 4.81 9.70 14.63
C LYS A 208 4.11 8.41 14.21
N ILE A 209 3.98 8.16 12.91
CA ILE A 209 3.25 7.00 12.38
C ILE A 209 4.16 5.88 11.86
N ILE A 210 5.47 6.15 11.74
CA ILE A 210 6.47 5.14 11.42
C ILE A 210 6.48 4.06 12.50
N TYR A 211 6.52 2.82 12.06
CA TYR A 211 6.52 1.62 12.89
C TYR A 211 7.40 0.55 12.22
N ASP A 212 7.77 -0.48 12.97
CA ASP A 212 8.44 -1.65 12.42
C ASP A 212 7.37 -2.67 11.95
N PRO A 213 7.21 -2.88 10.64
CA PRO A 213 6.20 -3.79 10.10
C PRO A 213 6.63 -5.24 10.33
N ILE A 214 5.66 -6.11 10.61
CA ILE A 214 5.90 -7.55 10.65
C ILE A 214 6.01 -8.04 9.21
N ARG A 215 7.23 -8.28 8.75
CA ARG A 215 7.53 -8.79 7.40
C ARG A 215 7.57 -10.31 7.40
N ASP A 216 6.94 -10.91 6.41
CA ASP A 216 7.03 -12.35 6.19
C ASP A 216 8.34 -12.66 5.47
N THR A 217 9.34 -13.11 6.25
CA THR A 217 10.66 -13.51 5.75
C THR A 217 10.84 -15.02 5.70
N GLU A 218 9.89 -15.78 6.29
CA GLU A 218 9.95 -17.25 6.35
C GLU A 218 9.28 -17.90 5.15
N SER A 219 8.25 -17.27 4.58
CA SER A 219 7.60 -17.75 3.38
C SER A 219 8.53 -17.70 2.16
N SER A 220 8.13 -18.42 1.12
CA SER A 220 8.83 -18.38 -0.16
C SER A 220 8.81 -16.99 -0.79
N PHE A 221 9.87 -16.69 -1.54
CA PHE A 221 10.03 -15.43 -2.25
C PHE A 221 8.89 -15.18 -3.25
N LEU A 222 8.25 -14.02 -3.12
CA LEU A 222 7.28 -13.46 -4.05
C LEU A 222 7.56 -11.96 -4.20
N MET A 223 7.68 -11.50 -5.43
CA MET A 223 7.90 -10.11 -5.80
C MET A 223 6.91 -9.70 -6.88
N TYR A 224 6.36 -8.50 -6.72
CA TYR A 224 5.55 -7.83 -7.73
C TYR A 224 6.45 -6.90 -8.54
N ALA A 225 6.63 -7.25 -9.81
CA ALA A 225 7.52 -6.54 -10.74
C ALA A 225 6.74 -5.52 -11.58
N ASP A 226 7.12 -4.25 -11.48
CA ASP A 226 6.45 -3.15 -12.20
C ASP A 226 6.96 -3.07 -13.65
N HIS A 227 8.29 -3.13 -13.81
CA HIS A 227 8.96 -2.93 -15.09
C HIS A 227 10.07 -3.95 -15.31
N CYS A 228 10.19 -4.40 -16.57
CA CYS A 228 11.33 -5.15 -17.07
C CYS A 228 11.92 -4.45 -18.30
N PHE A 229 13.23 -4.21 -18.30
CA PHE A 229 13.92 -3.65 -19.44
C PHE A 229 15.26 -4.35 -19.70
N PRO A 230 15.61 -4.60 -20.97
CA PRO A 230 16.88 -5.20 -21.31
C PRO A 230 18.01 -4.18 -21.18
N ILE A 231 19.20 -4.65 -20.82
CA ILE A 231 20.43 -3.88 -20.95
C ILE A 231 21.44 -4.66 -21.77
N LYS A 232 21.86 -3.99 -22.84
CA LYS A 232 22.74 -4.52 -23.87
C LYS A 232 23.98 -5.15 -23.25
N GLY A 233 24.20 -6.43 -23.53
CA GLY A 233 25.39 -7.20 -23.13
C GLY A 233 25.40 -7.75 -21.70
N LYS A 234 24.48 -7.33 -20.81
CA LYS A 234 24.47 -7.77 -19.40
C LYS A 234 23.28 -8.68 -19.06
N GLY A 235 22.12 -8.40 -19.63
CA GLY A 235 20.90 -9.17 -19.40
C GLY A 235 19.67 -8.27 -19.35
N SER A 236 18.73 -8.55 -18.45
CA SER A 236 17.55 -7.73 -18.22
C SER A 236 17.47 -7.31 -16.75
N ILE A 237 16.99 -6.09 -16.49
CA ILE A 237 16.64 -5.63 -15.15
C ILE A 237 15.14 -5.80 -14.96
N ILE A 238 14.77 -6.39 -13.83
CA ILE A 238 13.39 -6.42 -13.33
C ILE A 238 13.33 -5.57 -12.07
N THR A 239 12.47 -4.56 -12.07
CA THR A 239 12.24 -3.70 -10.90
C THR A 239 10.91 -4.03 -10.25
N GLY A 240 10.87 -4.05 -8.91
CA GLY A 240 9.64 -4.36 -8.19
C GLY A 240 9.79 -4.31 -6.67
N THR A 241 8.73 -4.73 -5.99
CA THR A 241 8.67 -4.76 -4.53
C THR A 241 8.49 -6.20 -4.05
N ILE A 242 9.33 -6.62 -3.11
CA ILE A 242 9.26 -7.96 -2.51
C ILE A 242 8.06 -8.00 -1.56
N ILE A 243 7.14 -8.93 -1.76
CA ILE A 243 5.92 -9.07 -0.96
C ILE A 243 6.17 -10.02 0.22
N SER A 244 6.76 -11.18 -0.06
CA SER A 244 7.06 -12.19 0.94
C SER A 244 8.40 -12.86 0.68
N GLY A 245 8.98 -13.41 1.73
CA GLY A 245 10.21 -14.14 1.71
C GLY A 245 11.43 -13.27 1.47
N VAL A 246 12.46 -13.94 0.98
CA VAL A 246 13.83 -13.43 0.92
C VAL A 246 14.48 -13.97 -0.36
N ILE A 247 15.30 -13.13 -0.99
CA ILE A 247 16.02 -13.46 -2.21
C ILE A 247 17.49 -13.07 -2.09
N GLU A 248 18.37 -13.92 -2.62
CA GLU A 248 19.82 -13.70 -2.60
C GLU A 248 20.40 -13.72 -4.02
N VAL A 249 21.54 -13.05 -4.21
CA VAL A 249 22.28 -13.14 -5.48
C VAL A 249 22.66 -14.59 -5.74
N GLY A 250 22.36 -15.08 -6.95
CA GLY A 250 22.57 -16.48 -7.34
C GLY A 250 21.33 -17.36 -7.23
N ASP A 251 20.26 -16.92 -6.58
CA ASP A 251 19.00 -17.66 -6.54
C ASP A 251 18.36 -17.77 -7.93
N GLU A 252 17.62 -18.86 -8.13
CA GLU A 252 16.74 -19.05 -9.28
C GLU A 252 15.33 -18.54 -8.98
N ILE A 253 14.79 -17.80 -9.94
CA ILE A 253 13.44 -17.25 -9.93
C ILE A 253 12.68 -17.76 -11.15
N THR A 254 11.37 -17.86 -11.01
CA THR A 254 10.41 -18.20 -12.05
C THR A 254 9.54 -16.97 -12.34
N ILE A 255 9.23 -16.77 -13.62
CA ILE A 255 8.23 -15.81 -14.09
C ILE A 255 7.03 -16.63 -14.63
N PRO A 256 5.98 -16.83 -13.82
CA PRO A 256 4.88 -17.75 -14.13
C PRO A 256 4.13 -17.41 -15.43
N GLU A 257 3.99 -16.13 -15.76
CA GLU A 257 3.21 -15.63 -16.89
C GLU A 257 3.83 -16.01 -18.24
N ILE A 258 5.16 -16.14 -18.29
CA ILE A 258 5.91 -16.58 -19.49
C ILE A 258 6.54 -17.97 -19.32
N ASN A 259 6.37 -18.59 -18.16
CA ASN A 259 6.93 -19.89 -17.80
C ASN A 259 8.46 -19.97 -18.02
N GLU A 260 9.20 -18.92 -17.69
CA GLU A 260 10.67 -18.88 -17.77
C GLU A 260 11.31 -18.93 -16.39
N ASN A 261 12.44 -19.62 -16.29
CA ASN A 261 13.31 -19.60 -15.11
C ASN A 261 14.56 -18.80 -15.42
N LYS A 262 14.97 -17.94 -14.48
CA LYS A 262 16.18 -17.11 -14.59
C LYS A 262 16.98 -17.19 -13.30
N LYS A 263 18.28 -16.99 -13.42
CA LYS A 263 19.20 -16.84 -12.29
C LYS A 263 19.47 -15.37 -12.04
N ILE A 264 19.45 -14.98 -10.78
CA ILE A 264 19.80 -13.62 -10.35
C ILE A 264 21.31 -13.45 -10.39
N LYS A 265 21.78 -12.47 -11.17
CA LYS A 265 23.19 -12.10 -11.27
C LYS A 265 23.57 -10.97 -10.31
N GLY A 266 22.62 -10.12 -9.95
CA GLY A 266 22.83 -8.98 -9.06
C GLY A 266 21.51 -8.44 -8.54
N ILE A 267 21.57 -7.82 -7.36
CA ILE A 267 20.43 -7.17 -6.72
C ILE A 267 20.89 -5.77 -6.33
N GLN A 268 20.04 -4.78 -6.58
CA GLN A 268 20.27 -3.40 -6.18
C GLN A 268 19.01 -2.86 -5.51
N SER A 269 19.17 -2.06 -4.45
CA SER A 269 18.08 -1.33 -3.83
C SER A 269 18.47 0.13 -3.69
N TRP A 270 17.65 1.03 -4.24
CA TRP A 270 17.86 2.48 -4.19
C TRP A 270 19.28 2.92 -4.54
N LYS A 271 19.76 2.50 -5.72
CA LYS A 271 21.12 2.73 -6.23
C LYS A 271 22.26 2.00 -5.50
N VAL A 272 22.00 1.31 -4.40
CA VAL A 272 23.03 0.58 -3.64
C VAL A 272 22.98 -0.91 -4.00
N PRO A 273 24.10 -1.51 -4.44
CA PRO A 273 24.16 -2.95 -4.66
C PRO A 273 24.02 -3.69 -3.32
N ILE A 274 23.18 -4.72 -3.29
CA ILE A 274 22.91 -5.54 -2.10
C ILE A 274 23.07 -7.02 -2.43
N LYS A 275 23.47 -7.83 -1.44
CA LYS A 275 23.62 -9.29 -1.61
C LYS A 275 22.29 -10.03 -1.45
N LYS A 276 21.35 -9.43 -0.71
CA LYS A 276 20.13 -10.05 -0.23
C LYS A 276 19.03 -9.01 -0.12
N GLY A 277 17.84 -9.31 -0.64
CA GLY A 277 16.63 -8.49 -0.49
C GLY A 277 15.56 -9.23 0.31
N SER A 278 14.72 -8.49 1.02
CA SER A 278 13.67 -9.05 1.89
C SER A 278 12.31 -8.37 1.72
N SER A 279 11.24 -9.01 2.22
CA SER A 279 9.87 -8.49 2.17
C SER A 279 9.75 -7.01 2.57
N GLY A 280 9.01 -6.25 1.75
CA GLY A 280 8.81 -4.80 1.85
C GLY A 280 9.81 -3.97 1.06
N GLU A 281 10.95 -4.54 0.67
CA GLU A 281 12.01 -3.81 -0.02
C GLU A 281 11.73 -3.67 -1.51
N ARG A 282 11.97 -2.47 -2.04
CA ARG A 282 12.02 -2.23 -3.48
C ARG A 282 13.40 -2.61 -4.01
N VAL A 283 13.44 -3.51 -4.98
CA VAL A 283 14.69 -4.03 -5.56
C VAL A 283 14.67 -4.00 -7.09
N ALA A 284 15.86 -3.90 -7.66
CA ALA A 284 16.17 -4.15 -9.06
C ALA A 284 16.98 -5.45 -9.16
N LEU A 285 16.44 -6.45 -9.84
CA LEU A 285 17.07 -7.75 -10.07
C LEU A 285 17.69 -7.75 -11.47
N LEU A 286 19.00 -7.93 -11.54
CA LEU A 286 19.68 -8.23 -12.80
C LEU A 286 19.61 -9.73 -13.07
N VAL A 287 18.98 -10.11 -14.18
CA VAL A 287 18.82 -11.49 -14.63
C VAL A 287 19.40 -11.70 -16.02
N SER A 288 19.62 -12.96 -16.40
CA SER A 288 19.92 -13.31 -17.80
C SER A 288 18.84 -12.79 -18.76
N SER A 289 19.21 -12.56 -20.03
CA SER A 289 18.34 -11.94 -21.02
C SER A 289 16.96 -12.60 -21.09
N LEU A 290 15.94 -11.76 -21.07
CA LEU A 290 14.54 -12.08 -21.33
C LEU A 290 14.20 -11.58 -22.73
N ASP A 291 13.67 -12.45 -23.59
CA ASP A 291 13.37 -12.13 -25.00
C ASP A 291 12.09 -11.32 -25.20
N THR A 292 11.46 -10.88 -24.11
CA THR A 292 10.17 -10.20 -24.17
C THR A 292 10.32 -8.69 -24.22
N THR A 293 9.72 -8.11 -25.26
CA THR A 293 9.35 -6.69 -25.33
C THR A 293 8.64 -6.28 -24.03
N SER A 294 9.36 -5.55 -23.17
CA SER A 294 8.88 -4.83 -21.97
C SER A 294 7.68 -5.47 -21.27
N LEU A 295 7.89 -6.60 -20.58
CA LEU A 295 6.92 -7.07 -19.59
C LEU A 295 6.71 -5.97 -18.54
N SER A 296 5.46 -5.72 -18.19
CA SER A 296 5.07 -4.78 -17.15
C SER A 296 4.03 -5.42 -16.25
N ARG A 297 4.11 -5.15 -14.94
CA ARG A 297 3.19 -5.66 -13.91
C ARG A 297 3.01 -7.18 -13.95
N PHE A 298 4.02 -7.91 -13.53
CA PHE A 298 4.04 -9.38 -13.49
C PHE A 298 4.62 -9.90 -12.18
N ILE A 299 4.49 -11.21 -11.95
CA ILE A 299 4.96 -11.88 -10.75
C ILE A 299 6.35 -12.47 -10.98
N VAL A 300 7.22 -12.31 -9.98
CA VAL A 300 8.49 -13.02 -9.89
C VAL A 300 8.49 -13.78 -8.58
N CYS A 301 8.72 -15.09 -8.62
CA CYS A 301 8.70 -15.89 -7.40
C CYS A 301 9.70 -17.05 -7.47
N LYS A 302 9.94 -17.72 -6.34
CA LYS A 302 10.56 -19.06 -6.37
C LYS A 302 9.61 -20.07 -7.02
N LYS A 303 10.15 -21.21 -7.43
CA LYS A 303 9.39 -22.26 -8.13
C LYS A 303 8.21 -22.76 -7.27
N ASN A 304 7.05 -22.96 -7.90
CA ASN A 304 5.82 -23.51 -7.29
C ASN A 304 5.19 -22.66 -6.17
N VAL A 305 5.55 -21.38 -6.04
CA VAL A 305 5.00 -20.49 -5.01
C VAL A 305 3.60 -20.01 -5.34
N VAL A 306 3.34 -19.68 -6.61
CA VAL A 306 2.01 -19.26 -7.07
C VAL A 306 1.33 -20.36 -7.88
N LYS A 307 0.00 -20.37 -7.82
CA LYS A 307 -0.84 -21.33 -8.56
C LYS A 307 -1.73 -20.59 -9.53
N LYS A 308 -1.95 -21.19 -10.71
CA LYS A 308 -2.94 -20.70 -11.67
C LYS A 308 -4.32 -21.15 -11.21
N VAL A 309 -5.26 -20.22 -11.05
CA VAL A 309 -6.58 -20.49 -10.49
C VAL A 309 -7.70 -19.93 -11.38
N SER A 310 -8.83 -20.62 -11.41
CA SER A 310 -10.07 -20.17 -12.08
C SER A 310 -11.24 -20.02 -11.10
N LYS A 311 -11.15 -20.60 -9.91
CA LYS A 311 -12.23 -20.57 -8.93
C LYS A 311 -11.69 -20.53 -7.51
N ILE A 312 -12.22 -19.62 -6.70
CA ILE A 312 -11.75 -19.36 -5.34
C ILE A 312 -12.91 -19.17 -4.37
N LEU A 313 -12.72 -19.65 -3.14
CA LEU A 313 -13.53 -19.31 -1.98
C LEU A 313 -12.87 -18.15 -1.24
N VAL A 314 -13.69 -17.15 -0.93
CA VAL A 314 -13.25 -15.92 -0.28
C VAL A 314 -14.15 -15.56 0.89
N ASN A 315 -13.59 -14.95 1.93
CA ASN A 315 -14.41 -14.30 2.95
C ASN A 315 -14.83 -12.91 2.48
N VAL A 316 -16.02 -12.46 2.87
CA VAL A 316 -16.65 -11.25 2.33
C VAL A 316 -16.87 -10.25 3.46
N LYS A 317 -16.32 -9.05 3.28
CA LYS A 317 -16.67 -7.85 4.03
C LYS A 317 -17.32 -6.85 3.08
N LYS A 318 -18.64 -6.66 3.23
CA LYS A 318 -19.40 -5.70 2.44
C LYS A 318 -18.96 -4.27 2.75
N ILE A 319 -18.89 -3.43 1.72
CA ILE A 319 -18.66 -1.99 1.84
C ILE A 319 -20.02 -1.29 1.95
N ASP A 320 -20.29 -0.64 3.08
CA ASP A 320 -21.59 0.00 3.35
C ASP A 320 -21.91 1.16 2.41
N GLN A 321 -20.88 1.83 1.88
CA GLN A 321 -21.03 2.93 0.93
C GLN A 321 -21.49 2.44 -0.46
N PHE A 322 -21.41 1.13 -0.74
CA PHE A 322 -21.89 0.54 -1.98
C PHE A 322 -23.40 0.38 -1.98
N LYS A 323 -24.09 1.25 -2.73
CA LYS A 323 -25.56 1.26 -2.80
C LYS A 323 -26.15 0.33 -3.86
N SER A 324 -25.34 -0.12 -4.82
CA SER A 324 -25.81 -1.01 -5.88
C SER A 324 -26.05 -2.42 -5.32
N ASN A 325 -27.05 -3.12 -5.85
CA ASN A 325 -27.27 -4.52 -5.52
C ASN A 325 -26.50 -5.42 -6.50
N ILE A 326 -25.83 -6.45 -5.99
CA ILE A 326 -25.22 -7.51 -6.79
C ILE A 326 -26.00 -8.78 -6.51
N LYS A 327 -26.66 -9.31 -7.54
CA LYS A 327 -27.32 -10.60 -7.47
C LYS A 327 -26.28 -11.71 -7.47
N SER A 328 -26.64 -12.83 -6.88
CA SER A 328 -25.89 -14.08 -7.02
C SER A 328 -25.83 -14.48 -8.49
N ARG A 329 -24.66 -14.95 -8.94
CA ARG A 329 -24.24 -15.09 -10.35
C ARG A 329 -24.08 -13.77 -11.11
N GLY A 330 -24.05 -12.64 -10.41
CA GLY A 330 -23.70 -11.35 -10.98
C GLY A 330 -22.19 -11.27 -11.27
N LYS A 331 -21.83 -10.47 -12.27
CA LYS A 331 -20.43 -10.20 -12.60
C LYS A 331 -19.91 -8.93 -11.91
N ILE A 332 -18.65 -8.98 -11.49
CA ILE A 332 -17.91 -7.84 -10.92
C ILE A 332 -16.42 -7.96 -11.25
N HIS A 333 -15.66 -6.87 -11.20
CA HIS A 333 -14.21 -6.94 -11.29
C HIS A 333 -13.63 -7.35 -9.93
N LEU A 334 -12.76 -8.35 -9.93
CA LEU A 334 -11.90 -8.76 -8.84
C LEU A 334 -10.52 -8.13 -9.03
N CYS A 335 -10.00 -7.48 -8.00
CA CYS A 335 -8.66 -6.91 -7.96
C CYS A 335 -7.82 -7.70 -6.94
N VAL A 336 -6.74 -8.35 -7.39
CA VAL A 336 -5.81 -9.15 -6.57
C VAL A 336 -4.39 -8.89 -7.05
N GLY A 337 -3.53 -8.34 -6.19
CA GLY A 337 -2.17 -7.93 -6.59
C GLY A 337 -2.22 -6.98 -7.79
N PHE A 338 -1.53 -7.35 -8.87
CA PHE A 338 -1.54 -6.62 -10.14
C PHE A 338 -2.65 -7.03 -11.11
N GLU A 339 -3.37 -8.12 -10.81
CA GLU A 339 -4.39 -8.68 -11.68
C GLU A 339 -5.76 -8.07 -11.43
N ILE A 340 -6.46 -7.77 -12.52
CA ILE A 340 -7.85 -7.31 -12.49
C ILE A 340 -8.65 -8.10 -13.50
N VAL A 341 -9.52 -8.96 -12.98
CA VAL A 341 -10.26 -9.95 -13.78
C VAL A 341 -11.75 -9.86 -13.48
N MET A 342 -12.57 -10.13 -14.49
CA MET A 342 -14.01 -10.27 -14.29
C MET A 342 -14.34 -11.60 -13.63
N VAL A 343 -15.22 -11.57 -12.64
CA VAL A 343 -15.64 -12.76 -11.89
C VAL A 343 -17.16 -12.83 -11.75
N GLU A 344 -17.68 -14.05 -11.80
CA GLU A 344 -19.04 -14.37 -11.37
C GLU A 344 -19.04 -14.65 -9.86
N CYS A 345 -19.95 -14.02 -9.13
CA CYS A 345 -20.06 -14.13 -7.67
C CYS A 345 -21.21 -15.04 -7.24
N LEU A 346 -20.95 -16.07 -6.45
CA LEU A 346 -21.95 -16.82 -5.71
C LEU A 346 -21.84 -16.46 -4.22
N PHE A 347 -22.81 -15.72 -3.68
CA PHE A 347 -22.77 -15.26 -2.28
C PHE A 347 -23.23 -16.34 -1.31
N LEU A 348 -22.53 -16.45 -0.19
CA LEU A 348 -22.70 -17.50 0.80
C LEU A 348 -22.76 -16.95 2.23
N LYS A 349 -23.59 -17.59 3.05
CA LYS A 349 -23.60 -17.44 4.50
C LYS A 349 -23.14 -18.74 5.15
N TYR A 350 -22.06 -18.67 5.91
CA TYR A 350 -21.51 -19.80 6.65
C TYR A 350 -22.28 -19.94 7.96
N ASP A 351 -22.77 -21.16 8.25
CA ASP A 351 -23.56 -21.45 9.45
C ASP A 351 -22.76 -22.17 10.56
N GLY A 352 -21.46 -22.34 10.35
CA GLY A 352 -20.56 -23.07 11.26
C GLY A 352 -20.24 -24.50 10.79
N THR A 353 -21.00 -25.06 9.84
CA THR A 353 -20.66 -26.35 9.21
C THR A 353 -20.64 -26.23 7.69
N ASP A 354 -21.68 -25.67 7.10
CA ASP A 354 -21.95 -25.64 5.67
C ASP A 354 -22.27 -24.21 5.19
N TYR A 355 -22.50 -24.06 3.88
CA TYR A 355 -22.73 -22.76 3.25
C TYR A 355 -24.15 -22.65 2.68
N GLU A 356 -24.92 -21.71 3.21
CA GLU A 356 -26.20 -21.27 2.65
C GLU A 356 -25.96 -20.38 1.43
N VAL A 357 -26.52 -20.73 0.28
CA VAL A 357 -26.49 -19.90 -0.93
C VAL A 357 -27.50 -18.77 -0.82
N GLN A 358 -26.99 -17.55 -0.93
CA GLN A 358 -27.80 -16.33 -0.92
C GLN A 358 -28.08 -15.83 -2.35
N ASP A 359 -29.22 -15.16 -2.53
CA ASP A 359 -29.65 -14.66 -3.84
C ASP A 359 -28.99 -13.33 -4.23
N LYS A 360 -28.37 -12.62 -3.28
CA LYS A 360 -27.68 -11.34 -3.48
C LYS A 360 -26.67 -11.08 -2.36
N LEU A 361 -25.81 -10.08 -2.55
CA LEU A 361 -24.91 -9.57 -1.52
C LEU A 361 -25.70 -8.87 -0.40
N GLU A 362 -25.64 -9.42 0.80
CA GLU A 362 -26.31 -8.90 2.00
C GLU A 362 -25.29 -8.63 3.11
N THR A 363 -25.71 -7.93 4.16
CA THR A 363 -24.87 -7.72 5.35
C THR A 363 -24.59 -9.02 6.10
N SER A 364 -25.45 -10.03 5.92
CA SER A 364 -25.28 -11.38 6.47
C SER A 364 -24.34 -12.27 5.64
N THR A 365 -23.92 -11.82 4.44
CA THR A 365 -22.99 -12.54 3.58
C THR A 365 -21.62 -12.60 4.25
N THR A 366 -21.14 -13.82 4.47
CA THR A 366 -19.84 -14.06 5.12
C THR A 366 -18.77 -14.49 4.12
N HIS A 367 -19.16 -15.15 3.03
CA HIS A 367 -18.27 -15.76 2.06
C HIS A 367 -18.84 -15.61 0.65
N ALA A 368 -18.00 -15.82 -0.35
CA ALA A 368 -18.43 -15.95 -1.73
C ALA A 368 -17.54 -16.95 -2.47
N ILE A 369 -18.10 -17.59 -3.48
CA ILE A 369 -17.30 -18.24 -4.52
C ILE A 369 -17.17 -17.27 -5.67
N LEU A 370 -15.93 -17.00 -6.08
CA LEU A 370 -15.63 -16.21 -7.26
C LEU A 370 -15.14 -17.16 -8.36
N THR A 371 -15.86 -17.18 -9.47
CA THR A 371 -15.45 -17.92 -10.68
C THR A 371 -14.91 -16.91 -11.67
N LEU A 372 -13.63 -17.02 -12.02
CA LEU A 372 -12.91 -16.07 -12.85
C LEU A 372 -13.15 -16.38 -14.33
N ASP A 373 -13.44 -15.34 -15.12
CA ASP A 373 -13.56 -15.47 -16.58
C ASP A 373 -12.22 -15.88 -17.21
N ASN A 374 -11.10 -15.37 -16.68
CA ASN A 374 -9.74 -15.75 -17.09
C ASN A 374 -8.95 -16.24 -15.87
N SER A 375 -8.17 -17.32 -16.04
CA SER A 375 -7.30 -17.78 -14.95
C SER A 375 -6.14 -16.83 -14.69
N ILE A 376 -5.86 -16.59 -13.42
CA ILE A 376 -4.74 -15.74 -12.96
C ILE A 376 -3.83 -16.51 -12.00
N PHE A 377 -2.61 -16.01 -11.78
CA PHE A 377 -1.69 -16.56 -10.79
C PHE A 377 -1.91 -15.89 -9.43
N ILE A 378 -2.07 -16.71 -8.39
CA ILE A 378 -2.33 -16.24 -7.02
C ILE A 378 -1.37 -16.97 -6.06
N GLY A 379 -0.78 -16.22 -5.12
CA GLY A 379 -0.03 -16.74 -3.98
C GLY A 379 -0.92 -16.97 -2.76
N ASP A 380 -0.35 -17.49 -1.67
CA ASP A 380 -1.16 -17.83 -0.49
C ASP A 380 -1.69 -16.57 0.25
N LYS A 381 -2.94 -16.65 0.73
CA LYS A 381 -3.61 -15.67 1.60
C LYS A 381 -3.60 -14.22 1.11
N LEU A 382 -3.81 -14.01 -0.19
CA LEU A 382 -3.84 -12.67 -0.75
C LEU A 382 -5.13 -11.91 -0.39
N PHE A 383 -4.96 -10.64 -0.06
CA PHE A 383 -6.03 -9.67 0.03
C PHE A 383 -6.64 -9.44 -1.36
N TYR A 384 -7.95 -9.23 -1.41
CA TYR A 384 -8.65 -8.86 -2.63
C TYR A 384 -9.68 -7.76 -2.36
N MET A 385 -10.00 -7.00 -3.41
CA MET A 385 -11.12 -6.08 -3.42
C MET A 385 -11.94 -6.26 -4.70
N THR A 386 -13.24 -5.97 -4.64
CA THR A 386 -14.12 -6.01 -5.81
C THR A 386 -14.68 -4.64 -6.15
N ALA A 387 -14.80 -4.38 -7.44
CA ALA A 387 -15.28 -3.11 -7.96
C ALA A 387 -16.18 -3.30 -9.17
N LYS A 388 -17.25 -2.49 -9.26
CA LYS A 388 -18.05 -2.38 -10.48
C LYS A 388 -17.55 -1.20 -11.31
N LEU A 389 -16.47 -1.44 -12.05
CA LEU A 389 -15.78 -0.41 -12.83
C LEU A 389 -16.60 0.14 -14.02
N ASP A 390 -17.66 -0.57 -14.41
CA ASP A 390 -18.57 -0.16 -15.49
C ASP A 390 -19.58 0.92 -15.06
N ILE A 391 -19.70 1.18 -13.75
CA ILE A 391 -20.53 2.28 -13.26
C ILE A 391 -19.88 3.60 -13.69
N GLN A 392 -20.53 4.29 -14.63
CA GLN A 392 -20.13 5.62 -15.09
C GLN A 392 -20.56 6.73 -14.12
N ASP A 393 -21.47 6.42 -13.19
CA ASP A 393 -22.02 7.39 -12.26
C ASP A 393 -20.97 7.77 -11.21
N THR A 394 -20.34 8.92 -11.43
CA THR A 394 -19.22 9.43 -10.62
C THR A 394 -19.59 9.63 -9.15
N HIS A 395 -20.86 9.77 -8.78
CA HIS A 395 -21.23 10.05 -7.38
C HIS A 395 -21.40 8.81 -6.49
N SER A 396 -21.37 7.60 -7.07
CA SER A 396 -21.58 6.37 -6.33
C SER A 396 -20.27 5.61 -6.09
N CYS A 397 -20.14 4.98 -4.91
CA CYS A 397 -18.99 4.14 -4.62
C CYS A 397 -18.98 2.93 -5.56
N ARG A 398 -17.86 2.71 -6.26
CA ARG A 398 -17.68 1.58 -7.19
C ARG A 398 -17.32 0.28 -6.48
N PHE A 399 -16.80 0.34 -5.25
CA PHE A 399 -16.29 -0.81 -4.51
C PHE A 399 -17.38 -1.51 -3.74
N ALA A 400 -17.50 -2.83 -3.88
CA ALA A 400 -18.63 -3.58 -3.34
C ALA A 400 -18.30 -4.35 -2.06
N PHE A 401 -17.23 -5.14 -2.09
CA PHE A 401 -16.76 -5.93 -0.97
C PHE A 401 -15.29 -6.30 -1.13
N TYR A 402 -14.66 -6.65 -0.01
CA TYR A 402 -13.25 -7.04 0.05
C TYR A 402 -13.06 -8.19 1.05
N GLY A 403 -11.88 -8.76 1.06
CA GLY A 403 -11.52 -9.81 2.00
C GLY A 403 -10.17 -10.43 1.65
N ASN A 404 -10.01 -11.67 2.08
CA ASN A 404 -8.86 -12.52 1.84
C ASN A 404 -9.32 -13.78 1.11
N ILE A 405 -8.44 -14.29 0.27
CA ILE A 405 -8.64 -15.58 -0.38
C ILE A 405 -8.38 -16.69 0.63
N GLU A 406 -9.37 -17.55 0.86
CA GLU A 406 -9.31 -18.62 1.86
C GLU A 406 -8.86 -19.94 1.25
N LYS A 407 -9.47 -20.32 0.12
CA LYS A 407 -9.23 -21.62 -0.51
C LYS A 407 -9.39 -21.54 -2.03
N ILE A 408 -8.51 -22.24 -2.75
CA ILE A 408 -8.64 -22.48 -4.17
C ILE A 408 -9.57 -23.68 -4.37
N LEU A 409 -10.58 -23.54 -5.22
CA LEU A 409 -11.55 -24.60 -5.50
C LEU A 409 -11.25 -25.20 -6.87
N ASN A 410 -11.11 -26.52 -6.93
CA ASN A 410 -10.97 -27.27 -8.18
C ASN A 410 -12.32 -27.77 -8.67
N THR A 411 -13.23 -28.11 -7.75
CA THR A 411 -14.56 -28.61 -8.07
C THR A 411 -15.64 -27.99 -7.19
N ASP A 412 -16.89 -28.01 -7.66
CA ASP A 412 -18.05 -27.54 -6.90
C ASP A 412 -18.33 -28.38 -5.65
N ASN A 413 -17.76 -29.58 -5.57
CA ASN A 413 -17.93 -30.50 -4.45
C ASN A 413 -16.92 -30.27 -3.32
N ASP A 414 -15.97 -29.34 -3.50
CA ASP A 414 -14.96 -29.03 -2.49
C ASP A 414 -15.55 -28.38 -1.22
N ILE A 415 -16.81 -27.91 -1.30
CA ILE A 415 -17.60 -27.37 -0.21
C ILE A 415 -19.08 -27.77 -0.33
N LEU A 416 -19.74 -27.93 0.81
CA LEU A 416 -21.15 -28.27 0.87
C LEU A 416 -22.03 -27.03 0.81
N LEU A 417 -22.68 -26.85 -0.34
CA LEU A 417 -23.61 -25.76 -0.61
C LEU A 417 -25.06 -26.23 -0.44
N TYR A 418 -25.89 -25.42 0.21
CA TYR A 418 -27.32 -25.67 0.33
C TYR A 418 -28.18 -24.41 0.08
N LYS A 419 -29.45 -24.61 -0.25
CA LYS A 419 -30.47 -23.57 -0.27
C LYS A 419 -31.54 -23.88 0.77
N LEU A 420 -31.98 -22.85 1.49
CA LEU A 420 -33.14 -22.98 2.36
C LEU A 420 -34.41 -23.18 1.54
N LYS A 421 -35.23 -24.12 1.97
CA LYS A 421 -36.56 -24.40 1.44
C LYS A 421 -37.54 -24.44 2.60
N GLN A 422 -38.68 -23.79 2.41
CA GLN A 422 -39.79 -23.82 3.33
C GLN A 422 -41.02 -24.36 2.59
N LYS A 423 -41.78 -25.21 3.26
CA LYS A 423 -43.14 -25.58 2.87
C LYS A 423 -44.09 -25.23 3.99
N GLU A 424 -45.29 -24.82 3.61
CA GLU A 424 -46.38 -24.47 4.51
C GLU A 424 -47.55 -25.41 4.23
N GLY A 425 -48.16 -25.93 5.27
CA GLY A 425 -49.41 -26.67 5.23
C GLY A 425 -50.41 -26.12 6.24
N ALA A 426 -51.65 -26.60 6.15
CA ALA A 426 -52.72 -26.28 7.09
C ALA A 426 -53.10 -27.52 7.89
N ILE A 427 -53.44 -27.34 9.16
CA ILE A 427 -54.01 -28.42 9.96
C ILE A 427 -55.46 -28.64 9.53
N ASP A 428 -55.76 -29.86 9.10
CA ASP A 428 -57.12 -30.26 8.78
C ASP A 428 -57.83 -30.72 10.06
N ARG A 429 -57.30 -31.74 10.74
CA ARG A 429 -57.87 -32.27 11.97
C ARG A 429 -56.81 -32.81 12.92
N VAL A 430 -57.10 -32.76 14.21
CA VAL A 430 -56.32 -33.42 15.26
C VAL A 430 -56.97 -34.77 15.50
N GLU A 431 -56.23 -35.86 15.30
CA GLU A 431 -56.73 -37.23 15.43
C GLU A 431 -56.71 -37.67 16.90
N ASN A 432 -55.62 -37.35 17.61
CA ASN A 432 -55.48 -37.52 19.05
C ASN A 432 -54.35 -36.58 19.57
N ASP A 433 -53.99 -36.67 20.85
CA ASP A 433 -52.98 -35.81 21.48
C ASP A 433 -51.58 -35.87 20.81
N ASN A 434 -51.29 -36.94 20.05
CA ASN A 434 -50.00 -37.16 19.40
C ASN A 434 -50.05 -37.05 17.86
N TYR A 435 -51.24 -37.09 17.25
CA TYR A 435 -51.42 -37.21 15.81
C TYR A 435 -52.27 -36.08 15.23
N ILE A 436 -51.70 -35.40 14.23
CA ILE A 436 -52.35 -34.29 13.52
C ILE A 436 -52.29 -34.58 12.02
N ILE A 437 -53.44 -34.45 11.35
CA ILE A 437 -53.56 -34.58 9.91
C ILE A 437 -53.46 -33.21 9.27
N CYS A 438 -52.47 -33.05 8.39
CA CYS A 438 -52.16 -31.80 7.71
C CYS A 438 -52.46 -31.91 6.21
N LYS A 439 -52.87 -30.80 5.60
CA LYS A 439 -53.15 -30.68 4.16
C LYS A 439 -52.33 -29.57 3.50
N ASP A 440 -52.35 -29.58 2.18
CA ASP A 440 -51.79 -28.56 1.28
C ASP A 440 -50.27 -28.30 1.38
N MET A 441 -49.52 -29.10 2.14
CA MET A 441 -48.05 -29.00 2.21
C MET A 441 -47.35 -29.56 0.95
N PHE A 442 -47.95 -30.56 0.30
CA PHE A 442 -47.38 -31.28 -0.84
C PHE A 442 -48.39 -31.34 -1.99
N LYS A 443 -47.90 -31.27 -3.24
CA LYS A 443 -48.72 -31.53 -4.43
C LYS A 443 -48.93 -33.04 -4.58
N LYS A 444 -50.03 -33.47 -5.19
CA LYS A 444 -50.38 -34.90 -5.41
C LYS A 444 -49.26 -35.74 -6.06
N GLU A 445 -48.46 -35.13 -6.94
CA GLU A 445 -47.37 -35.81 -7.65
C GLU A 445 -46.07 -35.93 -6.83
N THR A 446 -46.02 -35.39 -5.61
CA THR A 446 -44.79 -35.36 -4.81
C THR A 446 -44.54 -36.71 -4.18
N LYS A 447 -43.33 -37.27 -4.34
CA LYS A 447 -42.91 -38.49 -3.63
C LYS A 447 -42.73 -38.21 -2.13
N ILE A 448 -43.76 -38.50 -1.33
CA ILE A 448 -43.79 -38.18 0.10
C ILE A 448 -42.77 -39.01 0.90
N GLU A 449 -42.38 -40.19 0.41
CA GLU A 449 -41.32 -41.04 0.98
C GLU A 449 -40.02 -40.26 1.28
N THR A 450 -39.69 -39.28 0.44
CA THR A 450 -38.49 -38.43 0.60
C THR A 450 -38.54 -37.51 1.83
N PHE A 451 -39.74 -37.28 2.39
CA PHE A 451 -39.99 -36.35 3.49
C PHE A 451 -40.36 -37.05 4.81
N LEU A 452 -40.42 -38.39 4.80
CA LEU A 452 -40.66 -39.17 6.01
C LEU A 452 -39.57 -38.89 7.06
N ASN A 453 -39.97 -38.90 8.33
CA ASN A 453 -39.17 -38.58 9.51
C ASN A 453 -38.62 -37.14 9.57
N MET A 454 -38.99 -36.24 8.64
CA MET A 454 -38.58 -34.84 8.71
C MET A 454 -39.32 -34.09 9.83
N SER A 455 -38.59 -33.23 10.53
CA SER A 455 -39.13 -32.37 11.57
C SER A 455 -39.98 -31.25 11.00
N VAL A 456 -41.14 -31.02 11.61
CA VAL A 456 -42.09 -29.94 11.31
C VAL A 456 -42.37 -29.14 12.57
N ILE A 457 -42.76 -27.88 12.41
CA ILE A 457 -43.13 -27.01 13.52
C ILE A 457 -44.49 -26.35 13.27
N LEU A 458 -45.34 -26.38 14.27
CA LEU A 458 -46.65 -25.75 14.27
C LEU A 458 -46.51 -24.26 14.56
N SER A 459 -47.48 -23.46 14.12
CA SER A 459 -47.52 -22.02 14.38
C SER A 459 -47.48 -21.65 15.87
N ASN A 460 -47.95 -22.54 16.76
CA ASN A 460 -47.86 -22.40 18.22
C ASN A 460 -46.48 -22.80 18.81
N GLY A 461 -45.58 -23.35 17.99
CA GLY A 461 -44.23 -23.78 18.38
C GLY A 461 -44.08 -25.25 18.75
N ILE A 462 -45.15 -26.04 18.68
CA ILE A 462 -45.07 -27.48 18.91
C ILE A 462 -44.31 -28.12 17.75
N GLU A 463 -43.36 -28.99 18.07
CA GLU A 463 -42.55 -29.73 17.11
C GLU A 463 -43.17 -31.10 16.83
N GLY A 464 -43.06 -31.57 15.59
CA GLY A 464 -43.55 -32.89 15.17
C GLY A 464 -42.67 -33.53 14.11
N LYS A 465 -43.05 -34.73 13.66
CA LYS A 465 -42.39 -35.45 12.56
C LYS A 465 -43.42 -35.97 11.56
N ILE A 466 -43.03 -36.04 10.28
CA ILE A 466 -43.87 -36.59 9.20
C ILE A 466 -43.75 -38.12 9.22
N GLU A 467 -44.84 -38.85 9.50
CA GLU A 467 -44.84 -40.33 9.54
C GLU A 467 -45.46 -41.00 8.31
N SER A 468 -46.58 -40.52 7.78
CA SER A 468 -47.32 -41.23 6.72
C SER A 468 -48.20 -40.32 5.87
N THR A 469 -48.72 -40.86 4.77
CA THR A 469 -49.67 -40.22 3.85
C THR A 469 -51.09 -40.61 4.16
N PHE A 470 -52.03 -39.66 4.15
CA PHE A 470 -53.46 -39.91 4.34
C PHE A 470 -54.24 -39.38 3.13
N ASP A 471 -54.80 -40.29 2.32
CA ASP A 471 -55.63 -39.97 1.14
C ASP A 471 -57.10 -40.04 1.51
N ASP A 472 -57.64 -38.99 2.12
CA ASP A 472 -59.10 -38.92 2.30
C ASP A 472 -59.65 -37.49 2.23
N LYS A 473 -60.79 -37.35 1.54
CA LYS A 473 -61.51 -36.08 1.34
C LYS A 473 -62.37 -35.77 2.55
N ILE A 474 -61.89 -34.92 3.48
CA ILE A 474 -62.67 -34.55 4.67
C ILE A 474 -62.55 -33.06 5.01
N THR A 475 -63.56 -32.52 5.69
CA THR A 475 -63.91 -31.11 5.89
C THR A 475 -63.78 -30.70 7.35
N ASN A 476 -62.89 -29.74 7.66
CA ASN A 476 -63.09 -28.57 8.55
C ASN A 476 -61.72 -28.02 8.97
N ILE A 477 -61.31 -26.90 8.37
CA ILE A 477 -59.98 -26.29 8.57
C ILE A 477 -59.90 -25.64 9.96
N LYS A 478 -59.03 -26.13 10.84
CA LYS A 478 -58.53 -25.31 11.95
C LYS A 478 -57.48 -24.35 11.40
N LYS A 479 -57.55 -23.07 11.77
CA LYS A 479 -56.71 -21.98 11.23
C LYS A 479 -55.21 -22.05 11.60
N GLU A 480 -54.73 -23.14 12.18
CA GLU A 480 -53.32 -23.28 12.55
C GLU A 480 -52.47 -23.77 11.37
N LYS A 481 -51.33 -23.11 11.19
CA LYS A 481 -50.37 -23.40 10.12
C LYS A 481 -49.29 -24.34 10.64
N ILE A 482 -48.76 -25.16 9.74
CA ILE A 482 -47.60 -26.01 9.98
C ILE A 482 -46.50 -25.70 8.96
N TYR A 483 -45.26 -25.71 9.42
CA TYR A 483 -44.10 -25.34 8.63
C TYR A 483 -43.08 -26.48 8.60
N LEU A 484 -42.56 -26.75 7.41
CA LEU A 484 -41.44 -27.65 7.18
C LEU A 484 -40.26 -26.84 6.64
N TYR A 485 -39.17 -26.77 7.41
CA TYR A 485 -37.94 -26.10 7.00
C TYR A 485 -36.88 -27.13 6.63
N MET A 486 -36.25 -26.93 5.47
CA MET A 486 -35.28 -27.87 4.91
C MET A 486 -34.05 -27.16 4.35
N LYS A 487 -32.89 -27.79 4.49
CA LYS A 487 -31.68 -27.50 3.70
C LYS A 487 -31.69 -28.41 2.48
N LYS A 488 -31.72 -27.83 1.28
CA LYS A 488 -31.56 -28.56 0.01
C LYS A 488 -30.11 -28.44 -0.46
N TYR A 489 -29.36 -29.53 -0.38
CA TYR A 489 -27.96 -29.55 -0.83
C TYR A 489 -27.88 -29.59 -2.35
N LEU A 490 -26.96 -28.81 -2.92
CA LEU A 490 -26.85 -28.68 -4.37
C LEU A 490 -26.15 -29.88 -5.04
N HIS A 491 -25.19 -30.49 -4.35
CA HIS A 491 -24.35 -31.56 -4.90
C HIS A 491 -25.14 -32.85 -5.20
N ASN A 492 -26.01 -33.28 -4.28
CA ASN A 492 -26.77 -34.53 -4.39
C ASN A 492 -28.29 -34.33 -4.38
N GLN A 493 -28.77 -33.08 -4.37
CA GLN A 493 -30.19 -32.74 -4.25
C GLN A 493 -30.86 -33.27 -2.97
N SER A 494 -30.09 -33.71 -1.96
CA SER A 494 -30.62 -34.22 -0.70
C SER A 494 -31.28 -33.11 0.13
N LEU A 495 -32.26 -33.52 0.94
CA LEU A 495 -33.01 -32.66 1.82
C LEU A 495 -32.74 -33.05 3.26
N LYS A 496 -32.46 -32.08 4.12
CA LYS A 496 -32.31 -32.27 5.57
C LYS A 496 -33.22 -31.28 6.30
N SER A 497 -34.14 -31.77 7.12
CA SER A 497 -35.01 -30.89 7.92
C SER A 497 -34.24 -30.21 9.05
N TYR A 498 -34.68 -29.02 9.44
CA TYR A 498 -34.18 -28.31 10.63
C TYR A 498 -35.31 -27.50 11.26
N ILE A 499 -35.11 -27.03 12.49
CA ILE A 499 -36.04 -26.13 13.18
C ILE A 499 -35.32 -24.79 13.38
N PRO A 500 -35.87 -23.66 12.88
CA PRO A 500 -35.24 -22.37 13.06
C PRO A 500 -35.27 -21.97 14.55
N LEU A 501 -34.15 -21.44 15.05
CA LEU A 501 -34.08 -20.82 16.37
C LEU A 501 -35.04 -19.63 16.40
N ARG A 502 -35.98 -19.60 17.37
CA ARG A 502 -36.87 -18.44 17.59
C ARG A 502 -36.02 -17.21 17.88
N LEU A 503 -35.98 -16.26 16.94
CA LEU A 503 -35.64 -14.87 17.23
C LEU A 503 -36.83 -14.31 18.00
N GLU A 504 -36.62 -13.94 19.27
CA GLU A 504 -37.62 -13.26 20.09
C GLU A 504 -38.22 -12.09 19.30
N GLN A 505 -39.46 -12.26 18.85
CA GLN A 505 -40.24 -11.15 18.34
C GLN A 505 -40.60 -10.27 19.53
N HIS A 506 -40.08 -9.05 19.51
CA HIS A 506 -40.43 -7.90 20.34
C HIS A 506 -41.80 -8.02 21.03
N VAL A 507 -41.77 -8.50 22.27
CA VAL A 507 -42.78 -8.14 23.26
C VAL A 507 -42.24 -6.88 23.93
N ASN A 508 -42.99 -5.78 23.78
CA ASN A 508 -42.77 -4.56 24.54
C ASN A 508 -42.69 -4.91 26.03
N GLY A 509 -41.53 -4.66 26.64
CA GLY A 509 -41.38 -4.67 28.09
C GLY A 509 -40.23 -5.55 28.58
N ILE A 510 -39.14 -4.88 28.97
CA ILE A 510 -38.04 -5.38 29.80
C ILE A 510 -37.00 -6.22 29.05
N ILE A 511 -35.99 -5.47 28.65
CA ILE A 511 -34.62 -5.87 28.31
C ILE A 511 -34.09 -6.94 29.28
N SER A 512 -33.74 -8.11 28.75
CA SER A 512 -32.56 -8.85 29.20
C SER A 512 -31.85 -9.46 27.99
N CYS A 513 -30.84 -8.76 27.50
CA CYS A 513 -29.87 -9.24 26.53
C CYS A 513 -29.26 -10.57 26.99
N PHE A 514 -29.57 -11.65 26.27
CA PHE A 514 -28.90 -12.95 26.40
C PHE A 514 -28.21 -13.38 25.11
N ILE A 515 -27.56 -12.44 24.40
CA ILE A 515 -26.51 -12.73 23.41
C ILE A 515 -25.36 -11.73 23.63
N LEU A 516 -24.59 -11.99 24.68
CA LEU A 516 -23.21 -11.53 24.80
C LEU A 516 -22.42 -12.71 25.41
N LEU A 517 -21.27 -13.03 24.81
CA LEU A 517 -20.29 -14.05 25.23
C LEU A 517 -20.51 -15.48 24.70
N ASN A 518 -20.19 -15.66 23.41
CA ASN A 518 -19.55 -16.90 22.92
C ASN A 518 -18.06 -16.69 22.59
N VAL A 519 -17.46 -15.65 23.17
CA VAL A 519 -16.01 -15.51 23.27
C VAL A 519 -15.64 -15.97 24.67
N LEU A 520 -15.31 -17.26 24.82
CA LEU A 520 -14.47 -17.87 25.86
C LEU A 520 -14.71 -19.40 25.88
N LYS A 521 -14.16 -20.10 24.89
CA LYS A 521 -13.79 -21.51 25.02
C LYS A 521 -12.38 -21.71 24.49
N ASN A 522 -11.42 -21.33 25.31
CA ASN A 522 -10.11 -21.95 25.37
C ASN A 522 -9.81 -22.17 26.86
N PRO A 523 -10.06 -23.38 27.40
CA PRO A 523 -9.62 -23.72 28.74
C PRO A 523 -8.22 -24.31 28.62
N LEU A 524 -7.17 -23.60 29.04
CA LEU A 524 -5.90 -24.21 29.43
C LEU A 524 -5.01 -23.19 30.17
N ARG A 525 -4.69 -23.55 31.42
CA ARG A 525 -3.66 -23.01 32.34
C ARG A 525 -4.00 -21.77 33.18
N LEU A 526 -4.84 -22.00 34.19
CA LEU A 526 -4.59 -21.48 35.54
C LEU A 526 -3.72 -22.51 36.28
N ALA A 527 -2.52 -22.10 36.65
CA ALA A 527 -1.70 -22.75 37.67
C ALA A 527 -1.42 -21.71 38.76
N CYS A 528 -1.61 -22.16 39.99
CA CYS A 528 -1.61 -21.44 41.24
C CYS A 528 -0.36 -20.59 41.52
N ALA A 529 -0.56 -19.43 42.16
CA ALA A 529 0.21 -19.04 43.34
C ALA A 529 -0.61 -18.01 44.13
N SER A 530 -1.20 -18.49 45.22
CA SER A 530 -1.76 -17.72 46.31
C SER A 530 -0.63 -17.15 47.17
N GLU A 531 -0.62 -15.85 47.44
CA GLU A 531 -0.15 -15.36 48.74
C GLU A 531 -0.77 -14.02 49.13
N LEU A 532 -1.05 -13.93 50.41
CA LEU A 532 -1.94 -13.03 51.12
C LEU A 532 -1.47 -11.56 51.17
N GLY A 533 -2.45 -10.66 51.09
CA GLY A 533 -2.64 -9.63 52.12
C GLY A 533 -1.93 -8.29 51.92
N ARG A 534 -2.69 -7.27 51.48
CA ARG A 534 -2.99 -6.04 52.26
C ARG A 534 -3.59 -4.93 51.38
N THR A 535 -4.54 -4.24 51.99
CA THR A 535 -4.99 -2.86 51.74
C THR A 535 -5.56 -2.52 50.36
N SER A 536 -6.88 -2.57 50.30
CA SER A 536 -7.72 -1.86 49.34
C SER A 536 -7.58 -0.33 49.53
N GLN A 537 -6.62 0.27 48.81
CA GLN A 537 -6.71 1.68 48.43
C GLN A 537 -7.47 1.78 47.12
N VAL A 538 -8.61 2.48 47.18
CA VAL A 538 -9.38 2.96 46.04
C VAL A 538 -8.52 3.99 45.31
N ILE A 539 -7.88 3.60 44.22
CA ILE A 539 -7.19 4.50 43.31
C ILE A 539 -8.18 4.87 42.20
N PRO A 540 -8.49 6.16 41.98
CA PRO A 540 -9.37 6.59 40.92
C PRO A 540 -8.70 6.34 39.57
N THR A 541 -9.39 5.64 38.68
CA THR A 541 -9.05 5.54 37.27
C THR A 541 -9.22 6.92 36.63
N TYR A 542 -8.12 7.66 36.55
CA TYR A 542 -7.98 8.78 35.64
C TYR A 542 -8.03 8.25 34.21
N VAL A 543 -9.14 8.52 33.52
CA VAL A 543 -9.20 8.46 32.06
C VAL A 543 -8.54 9.73 31.56
N GLU A 544 -7.27 9.62 31.15
CA GLU A 544 -6.61 10.69 30.40
C GLU A 544 -7.33 10.87 29.06
N ILE A 545 -8.01 12.00 28.95
CA ILE A 545 -8.47 12.58 27.69
C ILE A 545 -7.21 13.05 26.95
N PRO A 546 -6.90 12.57 25.73
CA PRO A 546 -5.84 13.19 24.96
C PRO A 546 -6.34 14.56 24.53
N GLU A 547 -5.71 15.60 25.08
CA GLU A 547 -5.96 16.98 24.74
C GLU A 547 -5.77 17.24 23.24
N ARG A 548 -6.67 18.07 22.71
CA ARG A 548 -6.67 18.59 21.36
C ARG A 548 -5.44 19.49 21.17
N ASN A 549 -4.42 19.03 20.46
CA ASN A 549 -3.37 19.90 19.96
C ASN A 549 -3.77 20.53 18.62
N ILE A 550 -4.49 21.65 18.72
CA ILE A 550 -4.61 22.66 17.67
C ILE A 550 -3.31 23.47 17.71
N PHE A 551 -2.43 23.27 16.72
CA PHE A 551 -1.25 24.12 16.57
C PHE A 551 -1.65 25.47 15.97
N THR A 552 -1.34 26.54 16.70
CA THR A 552 -1.28 27.90 16.16
C THR A 552 0.18 28.37 16.24
N THR A 553 0.68 28.88 15.13
CA THR A 553 2.04 29.42 14.99
C THR A 553 2.02 30.92 15.28
N HIS A 554 2.96 31.40 16.09
CA HIS A 554 3.25 32.82 16.24
C HIS A 554 4.47 33.21 15.38
N LEU A 555 4.26 34.17 14.49
CA LEU A 555 5.30 35.00 13.91
C LEU A 555 5.88 35.93 14.99
N CYS A 556 7.20 35.87 15.24
CA CYS A 556 8.01 37.07 15.46
C CYS A 556 9.53 36.82 15.47
N LEU A 557 10.17 37.40 14.44
CA LEU A 557 11.32 38.31 14.47
C LEU A 557 12.59 37.95 15.27
N LYS A 558 13.65 37.75 14.46
CA LYS A 558 15.09 37.90 14.72
C LYS A 558 15.47 38.59 16.04
N LYS A 559 16.31 37.91 16.83
CA LYS A 559 17.47 38.54 17.48
C LYS A 559 18.73 37.72 17.27
N SER A 560 19.74 38.45 16.81
CA SER A 560 21.14 38.10 16.67
C SER A 560 21.78 37.71 18.01
N VAL A 561 22.52 36.62 18.04
CA VAL A 561 23.64 36.44 18.98
C VAL A 561 24.86 35.92 18.23
N LYS A 562 25.95 36.68 18.33
CA LYS A 562 27.27 36.35 17.82
C LYS A 562 27.97 35.31 18.71
N SER A 563 28.64 34.39 18.02
CA SER A 563 29.90 33.70 18.35
C SER A 563 30.01 32.83 19.60
N LYS A 564 30.41 31.56 19.40
CA LYS A 564 31.80 31.15 19.63
C LYS A 564 32.19 29.98 18.72
N LYS A 565 33.27 30.21 17.98
CA LYS A 565 34.01 29.24 17.18
C LYS A 565 34.69 28.20 18.09
N SER A 566 35.13 27.12 17.45
CA SER A 566 36.22 26.20 17.85
C SER A 566 35.85 25.07 18.81
N LYS A 567 35.62 23.88 18.25
CA LYS A 567 36.36 22.62 18.55
C LYS A 567 35.74 21.35 17.93
N GLU A 568 34.61 21.43 17.25
CA GLU A 568 33.91 20.21 16.75
C GLU A 568 34.08 19.90 15.25
N ALA A 569 34.82 20.71 14.49
CA ALA A 569 35.03 20.50 13.05
C ALA A 569 36.22 19.59 12.67
N ASN A 570 37.00 19.10 13.64
CA ASN A 570 38.20 18.28 13.38
C ASN A 570 38.01 16.78 13.70
N ILE A 571 36.90 16.36 14.31
CA ILE A 571 36.68 14.94 14.67
C ILE A 571 35.97 14.18 13.54
N ILE A 572 35.28 14.88 12.63
CA ILE A 572 34.58 14.25 11.50
C ILE A 572 35.53 13.97 10.32
N LYS A 573 36.65 14.68 10.19
CA LYS A 573 37.66 14.42 9.15
C LYS A 573 38.56 13.21 9.43
N ASP A 574 38.77 12.85 10.69
CA ASP A 574 39.62 11.71 11.08
C ASP A 574 38.88 10.35 11.08
N ILE A 575 37.54 10.37 11.01
CA ILE A 575 36.74 9.14 10.87
C ILE A 575 36.57 8.76 9.38
N LEU A 576 36.63 9.74 8.48
CA LEU A 576 36.51 9.52 7.03
C LEU A 576 37.82 9.12 6.34
N SER A 577 38.98 9.38 6.96
CA SER A 577 40.30 9.08 6.39
C SER A 577 40.82 7.66 6.69
N LYS A 578 40.11 6.86 7.49
CA LYS A 578 40.48 5.47 7.85
C LYS A 578 39.70 4.38 7.11
N HIS A 579 38.92 4.73 6.09
CA HIS A 579 38.19 3.79 5.23
C HIS A 579 38.60 3.87 3.75
N GLN A 580 39.80 4.39 3.47
CA GLN A 580 40.40 4.41 2.14
C GLN A 580 41.75 3.70 2.16
N GLU A 581 41.74 2.38 2.38
CA GLU A 581 42.86 1.49 2.04
C GLU A 581 42.29 0.07 2.01
N ASN A 582 42.39 -0.56 0.82
CA ASN A 582 41.93 -1.91 0.47
C ASN A 582 40.42 -2.07 0.22
N ASP A 583 40.01 -1.87 -1.03
CA ASP A 583 39.15 -2.81 -1.78
C ASP A 583 39.05 -2.29 -3.23
N GLU A 584 40.00 -2.72 -4.07
CA GLU A 584 39.88 -2.68 -5.54
C GLU A 584 38.98 -3.83 -6.00
N ASP A 585 37.70 -3.77 -5.67
CA ASP A 585 36.68 -4.50 -6.41
C ASP A 585 35.98 -3.49 -7.32
N GLU A 586 36.19 -3.63 -8.63
CA GLU A 586 35.47 -2.88 -9.67
C GLU A 586 33.96 -3.15 -9.52
N ALA A 587 33.29 -2.37 -8.67
CA ALA A 587 31.85 -2.30 -8.61
C ALA A 587 31.36 -1.71 -9.93
N VAL A 588 31.03 -2.61 -10.87
CA VAL A 588 30.48 -2.26 -12.17
C VAL A 588 29.13 -1.57 -11.96
N GLU A 589 29.16 -0.24 -11.91
CA GLU A 589 27.98 0.63 -11.90
C GLU A 589 27.13 0.28 -13.14
N PHE A 590 25.97 -0.32 -12.92
CA PHE A 590 25.04 -0.69 -13.97
C PHE A 590 23.79 0.16 -13.85
N ASP A 591 23.35 0.70 -14.98
CA ASP A 591 22.25 1.65 -15.09
C ASP A 591 20.97 1.00 -14.56
N ASP A 592 20.48 1.44 -13.40
CA ASP A 592 19.34 0.85 -12.69
C ASP A 592 17.99 1.20 -13.34
N GLY A 593 18.01 1.82 -14.52
CA GLY A 593 16.83 2.37 -15.15
C GLY A 593 16.17 3.38 -14.24
N LEU A 594 16.95 4.28 -13.64
CA LEU A 594 16.48 5.60 -13.21
C LEU A 594 16.79 6.63 -14.30
N PRO A 595 15.96 7.66 -14.48
CA PRO A 595 16.22 8.67 -15.49
C PRO A 595 17.48 9.43 -15.07
N LYS A 596 18.57 9.26 -15.81
CA LYS A 596 19.72 10.16 -15.71
C LYS A 596 19.21 11.53 -16.13
N ASP A 597 19.10 12.43 -15.15
CA ASP A 597 18.74 13.84 -15.31
C ASP A 597 19.83 14.64 -16.05
N TYR A 598 20.96 13.98 -16.36
CA TYR A 598 22.05 14.44 -17.19
C TYR A 598 22.23 13.61 -18.45
N LYS A 599 22.83 14.22 -19.48
CA LYS A 599 23.38 13.50 -20.64
C LYS A 599 24.88 13.34 -20.47
N GLU A 600 25.39 12.14 -20.68
CA GLU A 600 26.84 11.94 -20.82
C GLU A 600 27.27 12.37 -22.22
N GLN A 601 28.32 13.18 -22.29
CA GLN A 601 28.91 13.66 -23.54
C GLN A 601 30.41 13.42 -23.53
N SER A 602 30.91 12.85 -24.62
CA SER A 602 32.34 12.76 -24.94
C SER A 602 32.70 13.92 -25.86
N LEU A 603 33.70 14.73 -25.48
CA LEU A 603 34.09 15.95 -26.17
C LEU A 603 35.60 15.94 -26.45
N HIS A 604 36.00 16.24 -27.69
CA HIS A 604 37.39 16.56 -28.02
C HIS A 604 37.61 18.07 -27.98
N LEU A 605 38.56 18.51 -27.16
CA LEU A 605 38.92 19.92 -26.96
C LEU A 605 40.41 20.12 -27.24
N GLY A 606 40.78 21.21 -27.94
CA GLY A 606 42.19 21.58 -28.12
C GLY A 606 42.87 22.08 -26.83
N SER A 607 42.10 22.42 -25.80
CA SER A 607 42.62 22.84 -24.50
C SER A 607 41.64 22.50 -23.37
N ARG A 608 42.14 22.42 -22.12
CA ARG A 608 41.31 22.24 -20.92
C ARG A 608 40.65 23.52 -20.43
N ARG A 609 40.65 24.59 -21.23
CA ARG A 609 40.07 25.87 -20.78
C ARG A 609 38.56 25.76 -20.66
N ILE A 610 38.04 26.35 -19.59
CA ILE A 610 36.60 26.33 -19.26
C ILE A 610 35.73 26.97 -20.35
N ASP A 611 36.21 28.01 -21.03
CA ASP A 611 35.52 28.64 -22.16
C ASP A 611 35.31 27.66 -23.34
N THR A 612 36.34 26.88 -23.65
CA THR A 612 36.35 25.87 -24.71
C THR A 612 35.41 24.71 -24.35
N LEU A 613 35.39 24.30 -23.08
CA LEU A 613 34.48 23.28 -22.58
C LEU A 613 33.01 23.73 -22.62
N ILE A 614 32.70 24.95 -22.14
CA ILE A 614 31.34 25.51 -22.15
C ILE A 614 30.83 25.64 -23.59
N ASN A 615 31.66 26.17 -24.50
CA ASN A 615 31.33 26.29 -25.93
C ASN A 615 30.93 24.94 -26.51
N ARG A 616 31.74 23.90 -26.30
CA ARG A 616 31.50 22.57 -26.88
C ARG A 616 30.34 21.82 -26.23
N SER A 617 30.11 22.01 -24.93
CA SER A 617 29.04 21.32 -24.18
C SER A 617 27.67 21.94 -24.43
N ILE A 618 27.56 23.28 -24.32
CA ILE A 618 26.29 24.01 -24.37
C ILE A 618 26.01 24.57 -25.78
N LYS A 619 27.03 24.64 -26.66
CA LYS A 619 26.98 25.28 -27.99
C LYS A 619 26.74 26.80 -27.94
N MET A 620 27.20 27.46 -26.87
CA MET A 620 27.20 28.92 -26.77
C MET A 620 28.40 29.54 -27.49
N SER A 621 28.24 30.74 -28.04
CA SER A 621 29.34 31.44 -28.69
C SER A 621 30.39 31.91 -27.67
N ASN A 622 31.66 32.00 -28.08
CA ASN A 622 32.74 32.49 -27.19
C ASN A 622 32.46 33.90 -26.65
N VAL A 623 31.80 34.75 -27.45
CA VAL A 623 31.44 36.12 -27.05
C VAL A 623 30.39 36.13 -25.94
N GLU A 624 29.40 35.24 -26.01
CA GLU A 624 28.38 35.13 -24.95
C GLU A 624 28.94 34.53 -23.67
N ILE A 625 29.79 33.49 -23.79
CA ILE A 625 30.45 32.87 -22.63
C ILE A 625 31.29 33.91 -21.90
N GLU A 626 32.05 34.71 -22.64
CA GLU A 626 32.84 35.80 -22.09
C GLU A 626 31.98 36.82 -21.33
N LYS A 627 30.85 37.24 -21.92
CA LYS A 627 29.91 38.15 -21.24
C LYS A 627 29.33 37.55 -19.97
N LEU A 628 29.07 36.24 -19.94
CA LEU A 628 28.58 35.56 -18.74
C LEU A 628 29.64 35.47 -17.65
N ILE A 629 30.89 35.13 -17.98
CA ILE A 629 32.00 35.08 -17.02
C ILE A 629 32.22 36.47 -16.41
N LEU A 630 32.28 37.52 -17.24
CA LEU A 630 32.50 38.90 -16.76
C LEU A 630 31.34 39.43 -15.91
N ARG A 631 30.11 38.92 -16.10
CA ARG A 631 28.93 39.28 -15.30
C ARG A 631 28.76 38.41 -14.04
N GLY A 632 29.73 37.56 -13.71
CA GLY A 632 29.65 36.65 -12.56
C GLY A 632 28.55 35.59 -12.69
N LYS A 633 28.15 35.28 -13.93
CA LYS A 633 27.05 34.36 -14.27
C LYS A 633 27.54 32.95 -14.61
N VAL A 634 28.80 32.65 -14.31
CA VAL A 634 29.39 31.31 -14.37
C VAL A 634 30.01 31.02 -13.01
N LYS A 635 29.67 29.86 -12.43
CA LYS A 635 30.30 29.37 -11.21
C LYS A 635 31.13 28.12 -11.52
N LEU A 636 32.28 28.02 -10.89
CA LEU A 636 33.10 26.81 -10.84
C LEU A 636 33.17 26.37 -9.38
N ASN A 637 32.72 25.15 -9.09
CA ASN A 637 32.70 24.58 -7.74
C ASN A 637 32.04 25.52 -6.71
N ASP A 638 30.86 26.04 -7.06
CA ASP A 638 30.07 27.03 -6.31
C ASP A 638 30.68 28.44 -6.15
N GLU A 639 31.90 28.68 -6.62
CA GLU A 639 32.55 30.00 -6.61
C GLU A 639 32.35 30.75 -7.94
N ILE A 640 32.12 32.07 -7.87
CA ILE A 640 31.95 32.90 -9.06
C ILE A 640 33.28 32.97 -9.83
N LEU A 641 33.26 32.52 -11.07
CA LEU A 641 34.44 32.54 -11.92
C LEU A 641 34.67 33.95 -12.49
N THR A 642 35.81 34.55 -12.17
CA THR A 642 36.19 35.90 -12.64
C THR A 642 37.27 35.89 -13.73
N LYS A 643 37.91 34.74 -13.99
CA LYS A 643 39.00 34.60 -14.96
C LYS A 643 38.62 33.66 -16.10
N LYS A 644 38.87 34.08 -17.35
CA LYS A 644 38.58 33.29 -18.56
C LYS A 644 39.48 32.06 -18.72
N SER A 645 40.71 32.14 -18.22
CA SER A 645 41.75 31.14 -18.43
C SER A 645 41.86 30.20 -17.23
N HIS A 646 40.75 29.58 -16.83
CA HIS A 646 40.78 28.48 -15.86
C HIS A 646 40.81 27.16 -16.62
N ASN A 647 41.77 26.29 -16.28
CA ASN A 647 41.80 24.92 -16.79
C ASN A 647 40.94 24.05 -15.88
N VAL A 648 40.10 23.21 -16.46
CA VAL A 648 39.25 22.31 -15.69
C VAL A 648 40.00 21.02 -15.34
N ASP A 649 39.73 20.50 -14.15
CA ASP A 649 40.24 19.24 -13.62
C ASP A 649 39.12 18.22 -13.41
N LYS A 650 39.51 16.96 -13.16
CA LYS A 650 38.56 15.87 -12.90
C LYS A 650 37.77 16.17 -11.62
N GLY A 651 36.45 16.09 -11.69
CA GLY A 651 35.54 16.37 -10.58
C GLY A 651 34.99 17.80 -10.56
N ASP A 652 35.50 18.71 -11.39
CA ASP A 652 35.00 20.09 -11.44
C ASP A 652 33.53 20.14 -11.86
N VAL A 653 32.76 21.00 -11.19
CA VAL A 653 31.36 21.30 -11.44
C VAL A 653 31.23 22.75 -11.89
N ILE A 654 30.67 22.95 -13.08
CA ILE A 654 30.54 24.25 -13.73
C ILE A 654 29.06 24.55 -13.92
N ASP A 655 28.58 25.64 -13.32
CA ASP A 655 27.22 26.11 -13.47
C ASP A 655 27.16 27.39 -14.31
N VAL A 656 26.42 27.34 -15.41
CA VAL A 656 26.25 28.46 -16.35
C VAL A 656 24.82 28.97 -16.26
N PHE A 657 24.64 30.23 -15.91
CA PHE A 657 23.31 30.87 -15.87
C PHE A 657 22.71 31.01 -17.27
N LEU A 658 21.43 30.65 -17.40
CA LEU A 658 20.66 30.81 -18.64
C LEU A 658 19.68 31.99 -18.51
N GLU A 659 18.69 31.85 -17.62
CA GLU A 659 17.62 32.85 -17.45
C GLU A 659 17.02 32.79 -16.04
N THR A 660 16.41 33.89 -15.60
CA THR A 660 15.54 33.89 -14.42
C THR A 660 14.25 33.15 -14.75
N TYR A 661 13.71 32.40 -13.79
CA TYR A 661 12.47 31.68 -14.00
C TYR A 661 11.28 32.66 -13.99
N HIS A 662 10.53 32.72 -15.10
CA HIS A 662 9.48 33.72 -15.34
C HIS A 662 8.34 33.75 -14.30
N GLU A 663 8.14 32.68 -13.53
CA GLU A 663 7.09 32.62 -12.51
C GLU A 663 7.62 32.90 -11.09
N ASN A 664 8.95 32.94 -10.90
CA ASN A 664 9.58 33.19 -9.59
C ASN A 664 11.02 33.71 -9.73
N ASP A 665 11.21 35.00 -9.44
CA ASP A 665 12.49 35.70 -9.56
C ASP A 665 13.60 35.16 -8.63
N LYS A 666 13.26 34.30 -7.64
CA LYS A 666 14.25 33.62 -6.78
C LYS A 666 14.85 32.37 -7.40
N LEU A 667 14.24 31.84 -8.47
CA LEU A 667 14.68 30.66 -9.19
C LEU A 667 15.40 31.06 -10.49
N ALA A 668 16.53 30.42 -10.76
CA ALA A 668 17.25 30.57 -12.01
C ALA A 668 17.36 29.23 -12.73
N LYS A 669 17.21 29.25 -14.06
CA LYS A 669 17.61 28.14 -14.91
C LYS A 669 19.11 28.24 -15.18
N ILE A 670 19.82 27.14 -14.93
CA ILE A 670 21.25 26.99 -15.17
C ILE A 670 21.52 25.74 -16.02
N SER A 671 22.67 25.71 -16.67
CA SER A 671 23.24 24.50 -17.24
C SER A 671 24.43 24.06 -16.39
N ARG A 672 24.41 22.83 -15.88
CA ARG A 672 25.49 22.25 -15.06
C ARG A 672 26.32 21.28 -15.89
N ILE A 673 27.64 21.39 -15.81
CA ILE A 673 28.62 20.50 -16.44
C ILE A 673 29.49 19.91 -15.33
N CYS A 674 29.59 18.60 -15.22
CA CYS A 674 30.53 17.94 -14.32
C CYS A 674 31.57 17.15 -15.12
N VAL A 675 32.85 17.43 -14.89
CA VAL A 675 33.97 16.77 -15.57
C VAL A 675 34.23 15.41 -14.92
N LYS A 676 33.88 14.33 -15.63
CA LYS A 676 33.96 12.96 -15.13
C LYS A 676 35.39 12.42 -15.23
N ASN A 677 36.03 12.65 -16.37
CA ASN A 677 37.42 12.29 -16.62
C ASN A 677 37.95 13.06 -17.85
N TYR A 678 39.27 13.14 -17.99
CA TYR A 678 39.91 13.61 -19.22
C TYR A 678 41.18 12.82 -19.52
N LYS A 679 41.49 12.65 -20.82
CA LYS A 679 42.72 12.02 -21.31
C LYS A 679 43.40 12.95 -22.32
N LEU A 680 44.73 13.00 -22.29
CA LEU A 680 45.53 13.71 -23.29
C LEU A 680 45.65 12.81 -24.53
N GLU A 681 45.41 13.37 -25.72
CA GLU A 681 45.55 12.71 -27.02
C GLU A 681 46.45 13.56 -27.93
N GLU A 682 46.93 12.99 -29.04
CA GLU A 682 47.87 13.67 -29.97
C GLU A 682 47.37 15.05 -30.46
N ASN A 683 46.05 15.23 -30.57
CA ASN A 683 45.43 16.47 -31.07
C ASN A 683 44.64 17.24 -29.99
N GLY A 684 44.92 17.03 -28.70
CA GLY A 684 44.31 17.79 -27.59
C GLY A 684 43.88 16.92 -26.43
N TYR A 685 42.64 17.09 -25.97
CA TYR A 685 42.08 16.39 -24.83
C TYR A 685 40.74 15.74 -25.18
N HIS A 686 40.56 14.49 -24.78
CA HIS A 686 39.27 13.82 -24.78
C HIS A 686 38.67 13.89 -23.38
N LEU A 687 37.52 14.56 -23.24
CA LEU A 687 36.81 14.76 -21.98
C LEU A 687 35.50 13.97 -21.97
N GLU A 688 35.21 13.36 -20.83
CA GLU A 688 33.90 12.79 -20.52
C GLU A 688 33.20 13.68 -19.50
N VAL A 689 32.01 14.18 -19.84
CA VAL A 689 31.26 15.10 -18.98
C VAL A 689 29.81 14.66 -18.77
N LYS A 690 29.26 14.97 -17.59
CA LYS A 690 27.82 14.91 -17.31
C LYS A 690 27.22 16.30 -17.51
N LEU A 691 26.24 16.44 -18.39
CA LEU A 691 25.59 17.71 -18.74
C LEU A 691 24.11 17.72 -18.33
N TRP A 692 23.74 18.65 -17.46
CA TRP A 692 22.35 19.05 -17.21
C TRP A 692 22.08 20.34 -17.97
N ARG A 693 21.20 20.32 -18.98
CA ARG A 693 20.98 21.48 -19.85
C ARG A 693 20.17 22.61 -19.23
N SER A 694 19.25 22.30 -18.31
CA SER A 694 18.31 23.27 -17.75
C SER A 694 17.85 22.82 -16.37
N MET A 695 18.75 22.96 -15.40
CA MET A 695 18.48 22.71 -13.98
C MET A 695 17.95 23.99 -13.32
N LEU A 696 16.94 23.87 -12.47
CA LEU A 696 16.45 24.99 -11.67
C LEU A 696 17.22 25.02 -10.35
N VAL A 697 17.74 26.19 -9.99
CA VAL A 697 18.43 26.43 -8.72
C VAL A 697 17.85 27.66 -8.02
N GLU A 698 17.69 27.57 -6.71
CA GLU A 698 17.29 28.69 -5.86
C GLU A 698 18.46 29.61 -5.54
N ASN A 699 18.15 30.88 -5.26
CA ASN A 699 19.09 31.84 -4.74
C ASN A 699 20.34 32.01 -5.60
N TRP A 700 20.18 31.99 -6.93
CA TRP A 700 21.20 32.49 -7.86
C TRP A 700 21.27 34.02 -7.75
N LYS A 701 21.69 34.52 -6.59
CA LYS A 701 21.94 35.93 -6.35
C LYS A 701 23.30 36.28 -6.95
N THR A 702 23.26 36.80 -8.16
CA THR A 702 24.30 37.70 -8.65
C THR A 702 24.24 38.97 -7.79
N TYR A 703 25.36 39.30 -7.15
CA TYR A 703 25.64 40.67 -6.71
C TYR A 703 25.64 41.63 -7.91
#